data_AF-A0A1W1X4K6-F1
#
_entry.id   AF-A0A1W1X4K6-F1
#
_cell.length_a   1.000
_cell.length_b   1.000
_cell.length_c   1.000
_cell.angle_alpha   90.00
_cell.angle_beta   90.00
_cell.angle_gamma   90.00
#
_symmetry.space_group_name_H-M   'P 1'
#
loop_
_entity.id
_entity.type
_entity.pdbx_description
1 polymer ?
#
loop_
_entity_poly.entity_id
_entity_poly.type
_entity_poly.pdbx_seq_one_letter_code
_entity_poly.pdbx_strand_id
1 'polypeptide(L)'
;MVAVEGEKQYKAACSTPVSDGMVIRTTGPELLQTRKLLLELLLDTHYGDCVAPCSLTCPANVDIQGYLALIRHGEYLEAVKLIKEKIPMPASIGRVCPHPCEGACRRHLVDEPVNINHCKRFVADFEMKTGRRVLPEVPESTGHHVAIVGGGPAGLSAAYYLRSMGHGVTIFEARDKLGGMLRYGIPEYRLPKKILDWEIQGILSLGVSVRTGVTWGRDFTLDDLKKEGYGAIFLAIGAWASRKLGIVGEDLQGVESGVEFLENIAAGKSVRVGKRVAVIGGGNVAIDAARSALRLGAEKVTILYRRSRKEMPASHEEIEEAEAEGVEIHLLAAPTRILGDGKQVAHLEFIRMELGEPDASGRRRPVPIEGSETLMDVDQVISAIGQYPMVLSQEQDPGMEGIPITRWSTIGGDPRSMHTGREMIFVGGDLFRGPMTVVAALADGRKAAYSLNRFFQVGEVQPEPLHFNISKGDLESIDKAPFEIYKVLPRERMPEMEPAKRLGGFAEVELGFDEAQAQREAQRCLACGCSAAFDCRLRELMNEFQVDWREQPSKKIHFQRVAAIDTHPTIALDPNKCIRCERCAVACRIFQCSDAIDFKDWPRFTDKCVSCGLCVDLCPTGALMEKRQGRAVERLHWQSVPSHCVQCGCGCEVDLKVKGGRLVWIADGRDVPPNHASTCSRGRFRAYDDQWKERRVLRPLVRENGTLKEASWGKAVDRVVQGLRAIAEKYGPESVGALASFSGSCEGLYLLQKWMRLGLKTPHIDFPERGAVEALVRAVHLAGEGFALLAPLASLARAPRILSIGEAFQTAPVLGTFVRRAVGNRGASLICLGPPNASGPQGATDPLEVEPSQWPAFLSVLAARLMEKKGVPPDSDRLGKLEQEVMRTADAWSVPTSLKDRLEALCERLAAEPGWAMVVDAAALNRLPERGRIAAFQSLAALAVGTQGEGQSEGAGIYPALAGANSLGALLVGAAPAMLPGWISLDDAAAVAKVAGVWEAGDLPARPSVGTMEALAQGRLKGLFVQESRHLAASGSPAMEALQGVEFLVAQENVAGPALEWADVVLPLAAFGEQRGSIVNQEGRFLELAAALEAGGESLPDWEALARIMAADGTPFPQSLEAVYAEWKELLPGCGSRDWLSLVREKARLNDVC
;
A
#
# COMPACT_ATOMS: atom_id res chain seq x y z
N MET A 1 -32.28 3.70 3.10
CA MET A 1 -33.74 3.95 3.15
C MET A 1 -34.15 4.98 2.12
N VAL A 2 -35.29 4.82 1.47
CA VAL A 2 -35.94 5.78 0.57
C VAL A 2 -37.41 5.93 0.94
N ALA A 3 -38.02 7.07 0.62
CA ALA A 3 -39.46 7.24 0.74
C ALA A 3 -40.11 6.89 -0.60
N VAL A 4 -41.15 6.06 -0.56
CA VAL A 4 -41.94 5.70 -1.74
C VAL A 4 -43.32 6.33 -1.56
N GLU A 5 -43.81 7.04 -2.57
CA GLU A 5 -45.11 7.70 -2.49
C GLU A 5 -46.25 6.69 -2.29
N GLY A 6 -47.17 6.98 -1.38
CA GLY A 6 -48.27 6.07 -0.99
C GLY A 6 -47.88 5.02 0.07
N GLU A 7 -46.60 4.84 0.38
CA GLU A 7 -46.13 3.93 1.43
C GLU A 7 -46.04 4.62 2.78
N LYS A 8 -46.53 3.95 3.83
CA LYS A 8 -46.52 4.50 5.21
C LYS A 8 -45.14 4.40 5.89
N GLN A 9 -44.25 3.56 5.37
CA GLN A 9 -42.92 3.32 5.94
C GLN A 9 -41.85 3.54 4.89
N TYR A 10 -40.70 4.06 5.32
CA TYR A 10 -39.52 4.12 4.46
C TYR A 10 -39.08 2.71 4.08
N LYS A 11 -38.61 2.56 2.84
CA LYS A 11 -38.23 1.27 2.26
C LYS A 11 -36.71 1.16 2.11
N ALA A 12 -36.18 -0.06 2.21
CA ALA A 12 -34.77 -0.32 1.93
C ALA A 12 -34.58 -0.41 0.41
N ALA A 13 -33.87 0.56 -0.18
CA ALA A 13 -33.67 0.61 -1.64
C ALA A 13 -33.03 -0.67 -2.21
N CYS A 14 -32.14 -1.32 -1.45
CA CYS A 14 -31.44 -2.53 -1.87
C CYS A 14 -32.31 -3.79 -1.97
N SER A 15 -33.52 -3.79 -1.39
CA SER A 15 -34.40 -4.97 -1.34
C SER A 15 -35.83 -4.68 -1.78
N THR A 16 -36.11 -3.46 -2.24
CA THR A 16 -37.46 -3.06 -2.65
C THR A 16 -37.57 -3.17 -4.17
N PRO A 17 -38.40 -4.08 -4.70
CA PRO A 17 -38.63 -4.20 -6.13
C PRO A 17 -39.20 -2.89 -6.70
N VAL A 18 -38.67 -2.46 -7.84
CA VAL A 18 -39.20 -1.29 -8.55
C VAL A 18 -40.45 -1.68 -9.33
N SER A 19 -41.43 -0.78 -9.41
CA SER A 19 -42.64 -0.94 -10.22
C SER A 19 -42.84 0.27 -11.12
N ASP A 20 -43.55 0.08 -12.23
CA ASP A 20 -43.89 1.18 -13.13
C ASP A 20 -44.69 2.27 -12.40
N GLY A 21 -44.39 3.54 -12.68
CA GLY A 21 -44.98 4.70 -11.99
C GLY A 21 -44.56 4.91 -10.53
N MET A 22 -43.64 4.12 -9.97
CA MET A 22 -43.16 4.29 -8.59
C MET A 22 -42.42 5.63 -8.43
N VAL A 23 -42.92 6.51 -7.55
CA VAL A 23 -42.26 7.77 -7.21
C VAL A 23 -41.40 7.59 -5.96
N ILE A 24 -40.09 7.76 -6.11
CA ILE A 24 -39.09 7.56 -5.05
C ILE A 24 -38.47 8.90 -4.66
N ARG A 25 -38.56 9.27 -3.38
CA ARG A 25 -37.83 10.40 -2.80
C ARG A 25 -36.62 9.90 -2.02
N THR A 26 -35.44 10.36 -2.43
CA THR A 26 -34.14 9.98 -1.82
C THR A 26 -33.63 11.00 -0.81
N THR A 27 -34.26 12.17 -0.74
CA THR A 27 -33.92 13.29 0.15
C THR A 27 -35.17 13.81 0.88
N GLY A 28 -34.98 14.28 2.12
CA GLY A 28 -36.03 14.87 2.95
C GLY A 28 -35.63 14.86 4.43
N PRO A 29 -36.05 15.85 5.24
CA PRO A 29 -35.58 16.01 6.62
C PRO A 29 -35.87 14.78 7.51
N GLU A 30 -37.08 14.21 7.41
CA GLU A 30 -37.46 13.01 8.17
C GLU A 30 -36.66 11.76 7.74
N LEU A 31 -36.42 11.62 6.43
CA LEU A 31 -35.63 10.52 5.87
C LEU A 31 -34.16 10.63 6.29
N LEU A 32 -33.60 11.84 6.34
CA LEU A 32 -32.25 12.11 6.87
C LEU A 32 -32.18 11.73 8.35
N GLN A 33 -33.18 12.11 9.14
CA GLN A 33 -33.25 11.76 10.56
C GLN A 33 -33.35 10.24 10.78
N THR A 34 -34.14 9.52 9.96
CA THR A 34 -34.21 8.06 10.04
C THR A 34 -32.88 7.41 9.66
N ARG A 35 -32.20 7.89 8.61
CA ARG A 35 -30.87 7.38 8.24
C ARG A 35 -29.85 7.64 9.35
N LYS A 36 -29.87 8.82 9.97
CA LYS A 36 -29.04 9.16 11.13
C LYS A 36 -29.29 8.18 12.29
N LEU A 37 -30.54 7.94 12.67
CA LEU A 37 -30.89 6.97 13.72
C LEU A 37 -30.40 5.54 13.41
N LEU A 38 -30.55 5.08 12.17
CA LEU A 38 -30.06 3.75 11.76
C LEU A 38 -28.53 3.65 11.83
N LEU A 39 -27.82 4.71 11.45
CA LEU A 39 -26.37 4.78 11.61
C LEU A 39 -25.98 4.75 13.09
N GLU A 40 -26.68 5.49 13.95
CA GLU A 40 -26.46 5.49 15.39
C GLU A 40 -26.61 4.08 15.98
N LEU A 41 -27.64 3.33 15.57
CA LEU A 41 -27.85 1.93 16.00
C LEU A 41 -26.73 0.98 15.55
N LEU A 42 -26.11 1.22 14.38
CA LEU A 42 -24.96 0.41 13.92
C LEU A 42 -23.73 0.57 14.82
N LEU A 43 -23.65 1.61 15.66
CA LEU A 43 -22.52 1.87 16.55
C LEU A 43 -22.56 1.07 17.86
N ASP A 44 -23.69 0.46 18.21
CA ASP A 44 -23.86 -0.27 19.47
C ASP A 44 -22.82 -1.38 19.69
N THR A 45 -22.27 -1.91 18.58
CA THR A 45 -21.28 -3.00 18.59
C THR A 45 -19.90 -2.58 18.10
N HIS A 46 -19.72 -1.31 17.73
CA HIS A 46 -18.47 -0.82 17.12
C HIS A 46 -17.57 -0.15 18.17
N TYR A 47 -16.51 -0.84 18.55
CA TYR A 47 -15.53 -0.43 19.55
C TYR A 47 -14.11 -0.40 18.96
N GLY A 48 -13.53 0.79 18.82
CA GLY A 48 -12.19 0.92 18.24
C GLY A 48 -11.63 2.33 18.34
N ASP A 49 -10.33 2.46 18.09
CA ASP A 49 -9.72 3.75 17.80
C ASP A 49 -9.76 3.93 16.27
N CYS A 50 -10.66 4.76 15.74
CA CYS A 50 -10.73 5.01 14.30
C CYS A 50 -9.41 5.61 13.80
N VAL A 51 -8.94 6.65 14.48
CA VAL A 51 -7.62 7.24 14.28
C VAL A 51 -6.84 7.02 15.57
N ALA A 52 -5.54 6.74 15.43
CA ALA A 52 -4.67 6.48 16.56
C ALA A 52 -4.71 7.65 17.57
N PRO A 53 -4.80 7.38 18.89
CA PRO A 53 -4.85 8.43 19.91
C PRO A 53 -3.66 9.39 19.83
N CYS A 54 -2.46 8.89 19.56
CA CYS A 54 -1.27 9.72 19.37
C CYS A 54 -1.46 10.79 18.26
N SER A 55 -2.16 10.46 17.18
CA SER A 55 -2.42 11.39 16.07
C SER A 55 -3.52 12.40 16.43
N LEU A 56 -4.53 11.97 17.20
CA LEU A 56 -5.59 12.85 17.71
C LEU A 56 -5.06 13.85 18.75
N THR A 57 -4.13 13.42 19.61
CA THR A 57 -3.49 14.25 20.64
C THR A 57 -2.46 15.22 20.04
N CYS A 58 -1.85 14.90 18.90
CA CYS A 58 -0.94 15.82 18.23
C CYS A 58 -1.69 17.08 17.75
N PRO A 59 -1.28 18.31 18.14
CA PRO A 59 -1.96 19.54 17.72
C PRO A 59 -2.02 19.74 16.19
N ALA A 60 -1.05 19.19 15.45
CA ALA A 60 -1.02 19.22 13.99
C ALA A 60 -1.85 18.13 13.32
N ASN A 61 -2.30 17.12 14.08
CA ASN A 61 -2.96 15.90 13.59
C ASN A 61 -2.13 15.14 12.54
N VAL A 62 -0.83 15.02 12.78
CA VAL A 62 0.10 14.24 11.94
C VAL A 62 -0.19 12.75 12.03
N ASP A 63 -0.02 12.01 10.92
CA ASP A 63 -0.19 10.57 10.89
C ASP A 63 1.04 9.82 11.45
N ILE A 64 1.02 9.63 12.77
CA ILE A 64 2.13 9.02 13.50
C ILE A 64 2.30 7.54 13.18
N GLN A 65 1.20 6.78 13.09
CA GLN A 65 1.30 5.36 12.80
C GLN A 65 1.84 5.09 11.40
N GLY A 66 1.54 6.02 10.48
CA GLY A 66 2.02 5.98 9.13
C GLY A 66 3.50 6.13 8.95
N TYR A 67 4.06 7.24 9.41
CA TYR A 67 5.50 7.44 9.20
C TYR A 67 6.32 6.43 10.01
N LEU A 68 5.82 5.93 11.15
CA LEU A 68 6.45 4.81 11.85
C LEU A 68 6.39 3.51 11.04
N ALA A 69 5.30 3.24 10.31
CA ALA A 69 5.26 2.09 9.40
C ALA A 69 6.28 2.26 8.26
N LEU A 70 6.38 3.44 7.66
CA LEU A 70 7.35 3.74 6.61
C LEU A 70 8.80 3.60 7.11
N ILE A 71 9.11 4.07 8.31
CA ILE A 71 10.44 3.89 8.95
C ILE A 71 10.77 2.41 9.12
N ARG A 72 9.81 1.59 9.57
CA ARG A 72 10.01 0.14 9.70
C ARG A 72 10.37 -0.54 8.37
N HIS A 73 9.89 0.01 7.25
CA HIS A 73 10.15 -0.51 5.90
C HIS A 73 11.37 0.13 5.22
N GLY A 74 12.09 1.04 5.86
CA GLY A 74 13.21 1.75 5.25
C GLY A 74 12.80 2.88 4.30
N GLU A 75 11.51 3.22 4.23
CA GLU A 75 10.93 4.22 3.31
C GLU A 75 11.03 5.64 3.88
N TYR A 76 12.24 6.11 4.18
CA TYR A 76 12.46 7.32 4.96
C TYR A 76 11.99 8.61 4.27
N LEU A 77 12.17 8.75 2.95
CA LEU A 77 11.71 9.94 2.22
C LEU A 77 10.18 10.00 2.13
N GLU A 78 9.51 8.84 1.98
CA GLU A 78 8.05 8.78 2.04
C GLU A 78 7.53 9.10 3.45
N ALA A 79 8.25 8.68 4.49
CA ALA A 79 7.93 9.04 5.88
C ALA A 79 7.97 10.56 6.07
N VAL A 80 8.99 11.23 5.53
CA VAL A 80 9.10 12.70 5.54
C VAL A 80 7.98 13.36 4.76
N LYS A 81 7.67 12.85 3.55
CA LYS A 81 6.56 13.34 2.71
C LYS A 81 5.24 13.33 3.48
N LEU A 82 4.92 12.21 4.13
CA LEU A 82 3.73 12.06 4.96
C LEU A 82 3.71 13.02 6.16
N ILE A 83 4.83 13.22 6.84
CA ILE A 83 4.91 14.19 7.94
C ILE A 83 4.62 15.62 7.42
N LYS A 84 5.18 15.98 6.27
CA LYS A 84 5.05 17.31 5.65
C LYS A 84 3.64 17.65 5.17
N GLU A 85 2.74 16.67 5.04
CA GLU A 85 1.31 16.94 4.84
C GLU A 85 0.70 17.75 5.98
N LYS A 86 1.25 17.64 7.21
CA LYS A 86 0.74 18.31 8.41
C LYS A 86 1.77 19.18 9.14
N ILE A 87 3.06 18.95 8.94
CA ILE A 87 4.18 19.64 9.61
C ILE A 87 5.27 19.95 8.57
N PRO A 88 5.38 21.19 8.08
CA PRO A 88 6.36 21.54 7.04
C PRO A 88 7.80 21.66 7.54
N MET A 89 8.01 21.65 8.87
CA MET A 89 9.31 21.79 9.51
C MET A 89 9.63 20.60 10.44
N PRO A 90 9.69 19.35 9.93
CA PRO A 90 9.88 18.17 10.76
C PRO A 90 11.22 18.12 11.51
N ALA A 91 12.30 18.70 10.98
CA ALA A 91 13.62 18.69 11.60
C ALA A 91 13.67 19.57 12.85
N SER A 92 13.07 20.77 12.79
CA SER A 92 12.92 21.64 13.96
C SER A 92 11.98 21.01 14.99
N ILE A 93 10.83 20.50 14.56
CA ILE A 93 9.83 19.89 15.46
C ILE A 93 10.33 18.57 16.06
N GLY A 94 11.28 17.88 15.43
CA GLY A 94 11.95 16.72 16.01
C GLY A 94 12.81 17.04 17.23
N ARG A 95 13.18 18.31 17.43
CA ARG A 95 14.09 18.76 18.51
C ARG A 95 13.38 19.50 19.64
N VAL A 96 12.28 20.19 19.34
CA VAL A 96 11.67 21.14 20.29
C VAL A 96 10.25 20.75 20.75
N CYS A 97 9.74 19.62 20.26
CA CYS A 97 8.36 19.20 20.55
C CYS A 97 8.26 18.53 21.94
N PRO A 98 7.30 18.96 22.78
CA PRO A 98 7.02 18.28 24.05
C PRO A 98 6.21 16.98 23.88
N HIS A 99 6.05 16.50 22.64
CA HIS A 99 5.58 15.16 22.27
C HIS A 99 4.36 14.62 23.08
N PRO A 100 3.25 15.40 23.21
CA PRO A 100 2.08 14.96 23.98
C PRO A 100 1.42 13.69 23.42
N CYS A 101 1.70 13.37 22.14
CA CYS A 101 1.28 12.15 21.49
C CYS A 101 1.83 10.87 22.15
N GLU A 102 3.00 10.92 22.79
CA GLU A 102 3.59 9.78 23.50
C GLU A 102 2.86 9.49 24.81
N GLY A 103 2.31 10.52 25.47
CA GLY A 103 1.46 10.37 26.65
C GLY A 103 0.16 9.61 26.38
N ALA A 104 -0.40 9.72 25.16
CA ALA A 104 -1.60 9.01 24.75
C ALA A 104 -1.31 7.65 24.07
N CYS A 105 -0.05 7.22 23.98
CA CYS A 105 0.34 6.02 23.26
C CYS A 105 -0.26 4.76 23.91
N ARG A 106 -0.97 3.91 23.14
CA ARG A 106 -1.54 2.65 23.66
C ARG A 106 -0.50 1.65 24.14
N ARG A 107 0.78 1.82 23.76
CA ARG A 107 1.90 0.97 24.19
C ARG A 107 2.11 1.02 25.71
N HIS A 108 1.68 2.09 26.40
CA HIS A 108 1.64 2.17 27.88
C HIS A 108 0.88 1.02 28.55
N LEU A 109 -0.01 0.34 27.82
CA LEU A 109 -0.75 -0.83 28.33
C LEU A 109 0.08 -2.13 28.28
N VAL A 110 1.28 -2.09 27.68
CA VAL A 110 2.21 -3.22 27.51
C VAL A 110 3.54 -2.91 28.20
N ASP A 111 4.17 -1.80 27.84
CA ASP A 111 5.47 -1.34 28.36
C ASP A 111 5.62 0.19 28.21
N GLU A 112 6.80 0.71 27.82
CA GLU A 112 7.04 2.13 27.61
C GLU A 112 6.45 2.66 26.28
N PRO A 113 6.09 3.95 26.16
CA PRO A 113 5.58 4.49 24.90
C PRO A 113 6.62 4.40 23.78
N VAL A 114 6.13 4.48 22.54
CA VAL A 114 6.99 4.59 21.36
C VAL A 114 7.66 5.97 21.36
N ASN A 115 8.95 6.03 21.05
CA ASN A 115 9.75 7.24 20.91
C ASN A 115 9.46 7.95 19.58
N ILE A 116 8.23 8.46 19.48
CA ILE A 116 7.63 9.06 18.28
C ILE A 116 8.44 10.27 17.84
N ASN A 117 8.83 11.15 18.77
CA ASN A 117 9.53 12.38 18.44
C ASN A 117 10.89 12.12 17.77
N HIS A 118 11.65 11.15 18.29
CA HIS A 118 12.98 10.84 17.80
C HIS A 118 12.97 10.05 16.49
N CYS A 119 11.96 9.20 16.27
CA CYS A 119 11.71 8.61 14.95
C CYS A 119 11.43 9.69 13.88
N LYS A 120 10.65 10.71 14.22
CA LYS A 120 10.40 11.86 13.32
C LYS A 120 11.69 12.66 13.06
N ARG A 121 12.51 12.90 14.10
CA ARG A 121 13.82 13.56 13.96
C ARG A 121 14.74 12.77 13.03
N PHE A 122 14.83 11.44 13.22
CA PHE A 122 15.66 10.58 12.39
C PHE A 122 15.39 10.74 10.89
N VAL A 123 14.11 10.66 10.48
CA VAL A 123 13.78 10.77 9.04
C VAL A 123 14.00 12.18 8.49
N ALA A 124 13.79 13.21 9.30
CA ALA A 124 14.09 14.59 8.91
C ALA A 124 15.61 14.81 8.74
N ASP A 125 16.42 14.24 9.64
CA ASP A 125 17.87 14.29 9.54
C ASP A 125 18.37 13.44 8.35
N PHE A 126 17.70 12.34 8.01
CA PHE A 126 17.97 11.54 6.80
C PHE A 126 17.74 12.34 5.51
N GLU A 127 16.63 13.08 5.41
CA GLU A 127 16.35 13.99 4.31
C GLU A 127 17.49 15.02 4.14
N MET A 128 17.90 15.64 5.24
CA MET A 128 18.95 16.65 5.24
C MET A 128 20.32 16.05 4.84
N LYS A 129 20.69 14.88 5.37
CA LYS A 129 21.97 14.19 5.07
C LYS A 129 22.07 13.75 3.61
N THR A 130 20.97 13.30 3.02
CA THR A 130 20.95 12.87 1.60
C THR A 130 20.86 14.03 0.61
N GLY A 131 20.50 15.23 1.08
CA GLY A 131 20.26 16.40 0.23
C GLY A 131 19.01 16.28 -0.65
N ARG A 132 18.25 15.18 -0.55
CA ARG A 132 17.03 14.91 -1.33
C ARG A 132 15.84 15.61 -0.67
N ARG A 133 15.76 16.93 -0.88
CA ARG A 133 14.70 17.76 -0.32
C ARG A 133 13.33 17.33 -0.87
N VAL A 134 12.45 16.89 0.03
CA VAL A 134 11.05 16.55 -0.22
C VAL A 134 10.23 17.83 -0.13
N LEU A 135 9.75 18.29 -1.28
CA LEU A 135 8.88 19.46 -1.43
C LEU A 135 7.58 19.05 -2.12
N PRO A 136 6.47 19.78 -1.87
CA PRO A 136 5.24 19.57 -2.61
C PRO A 136 5.41 20.11 -4.02
N GLU A 137 4.70 19.50 -4.98
CA GLU A 137 4.53 20.11 -6.29
C GLU A 137 3.70 21.38 -6.14
N VAL A 138 4.12 22.44 -6.83
CA VAL A 138 3.42 23.72 -6.86
C VAL A 138 2.54 23.75 -8.12
N PRO A 139 1.20 23.78 -7.98
CA PRO A 139 0.29 23.90 -9.12
C PRO A 139 0.48 25.21 -9.89
N GLU A 140 -0.20 25.33 -11.04
CA GLU A 140 -0.32 26.61 -11.75
C GLU A 140 -0.85 27.73 -10.83
N SER A 141 -0.41 28.96 -11.08
CA SER A 141 -0.79 30.11 -10.26
C SER A 141 -2.31 30.30 -10.27
N THR A 142 -2.91 30.43 -9.10
CA THR A 142 -4.35 30.73 -9.00
C THR A 142 -4.67 32.22 -9.24
N GLY A 143 -3.64 33.07 -9.41
CA GLY A 143 -3.80 34.53 -9.49
C GLY A 143 -4.10 35.24 -8.16
N HIS A 144 -4.29 34.51 -7.06
CA HIS A 144 -4.51 35.09 -5.72
C HIS A 144 -3.20 35.22 -4.96
N HIS A 145 -3.07 36.30 -4.17
CA HIS A 145 -1.87 36.58 -3.39
C HIS A 145 -2.21 36.91 -1.93
N VAL A 146 -1.47 36.33 -0.99
CA VAL A 146 -1.68 36.47 0.46
C VAL A 146 -0.51 37.20 1.12
N ALA A 147 -0.82 38.19 1.96
CA ALA A 147 0.16 38.81 2.86
C ALA A 147 0.19 38.08 4.20
N ILE A 148 1.36 37.63 4.63
CA ILE A 148 1.59 36.99 5.92
C ILE A 148 2.39 37.95 6.80
N VAL A 149 1.82 38.39 7.92
CA VAL A 149 2.49 39.30 8.85
C VAL A 149 3.07 38.48 10.00
N GLY A 150 4.38 38.24 9.94
CA GLY A 150 5.14 37.42 10.88
C GLY A 150 5.79 36.20 10.20
N GLY A 151 7.12 36.12 10.26
CA GLY A 151 7.95 35.06 9.69
C GLY A 151 8.29 33.92 10.66
N GLY A 152 7.48 33.74 11.70
CA GLY A 152 7.59 32.65 12.67
C GLY A 152 6.97 31.33 12.20
N PRO A 153 6.85 30.32 13.09
CA PRO A 153 6.32 28.99 12.73
C PRO A 153 4.95 29.04 12.04
N ALA A 154 3.98 29.77 12.60
CA ALA A 154 2.65 29.87 12.01
C ALA A 154 2.68 30.49 10.60
N GLY A 155 3.44 31.57 10.40
CA GLY A 155 3.57 32.24 9.10
C GLY A 155 4.29 31.38 8.06
N LEU A 156 5.39 30.73 8.44
CA LEU A 156 6.13 29.79 7.58
C LEU A 156 5.26 28.59 7.18
N SER A 157 4.45 28.08 8.11
CA SER A 157 3.51 26.99 7.83
C SER A 157 2.42 27.41 6.84
N ALA A 158 1.80 28.58 7.06
CA ALA A 158 0.82 29.12 6.13
C ALA A 158 1.42 29.35 4.73
N ALA A 159 2.64 29.88 4.66
CA ALA A 159 3.34 30.10 3.40
C ALA A 159 3.57 28.80 2.62
N TYR A 160 4.06 27.75 3.29
CA TYR A 160 4.28 26.45 2.67
C TYR A 160 2.99 25.88 2.06
N TYR A 161 1.89 25.85 2.82
CA TYR A 161 0.65 25.27 2.34
C TYR A 161 -0.04 26.11 1.27
N LEU A 162 -0.06 27.44 1.41
CA LEU A 162 -0.62 28.34 0.38
C LEU A 162 0.13 28.21 -0.95
N ARG A 163 1.47 28.11 -0.93
CA ARG A 163 2.26 27.84 -2.14
C ARG A 163 1.96 26.47 -2.73
N SER A 164 1.80 25.43 -1.91
CA SER A 164 1.41 24.10 -2.40
C SER A 164 0.01 24.05 -3.03
N MET A 165 -0.80 25.08 -2.83
CA MET A 165 -2.13 25.25 -3.46
C MET A 165 -2.11 26.26 -4.63
N GLY A 166 -0.94 26.76 -5.03
CA GLY A 166 -0.76 27.65 -6.18
C GLY A 166 -0.91 29.15 -5.90
N HIS A 167 -1.19 29.56 -4.65
CA HIS A 167 -1.38 30.99 -4.30
C HIS A 167 -0.05 31.71 -4.13
N GLY A 168 0.05 32.96 -4.59
CA GLY A 168 1.19 33.84 -4.29
C GLY A 168 1.26 34.19 -2.81
N VAL A 169 2.47 34.32 -2.25
CA VAL A 169 2.67 34.63 -0.82
C VAL A 169 3.80 35.63 -0.63
N THR A 170 3.56 36.65 0.19
CA THR A 170 4.58 37.56 0.73
C THR A 170 4.60 37.52 2.25
N ILE A 171 5.75 37.23 2.86
CA ILE A 171 5.96 37.31 4.31
C ILE A 171 6.56 38.67 4.67
N PHE A 172 5.95 39.36 5.63
CA PHE A 172 6.45 40.59 6.26
C PHE A 172 6.98 40.25 7.65
N GLU A 173 8.27 40.46 7.89
CA GLU A 173 8.96 40.12 9.14
C GLU A 173 9.65 41.36 9.71
N ALA A 174 9.50 41.59 11.02
CA ALA A 174 10.08 42.72 11.73
C ALA A 174 11.57 42.56 12.01
N ARG A 175 12.03 41.33 12.21
CA ARG A 175 13.44 40.99 12.43
C ARG A 175 14.22 40.86 11.12
N ASP A 176 15.54 40.69 11.22
CA ASP A 176 16.47 40.51 10.11
C ASP A 176 16.37 39.12 9.45
N LYS A 177 15.92 38.10 10.19
CA LYS A 177 15.79 36.72 9.69
C LYS A 177 14.47 36.08 10.10
N LEU A 178 14.00 35.16 9.26
CA LEU A 178 12.82 34.33 9.50
C LEU A 178 13.07 33.26 10.58
N GLY A 179 11.99 32.70 11.12
CA GLY A 179 12.00 31.62 12.11
C GLY A 179 11.36 32.01 13.44
N GLY A 180 11.19 33.30 13.71
CA GLY A 180 10.58 33.82 14.94
C GLY A 180 11.18 33.19 16.20
N MET A 181 10.34 32.74 17.13
CA MET A 181 10.79 32.13 18.39
C MET A 181 11.67 30.88 18.20
N LEU A 182 11.59 30.15 17.09
CA LEU A 182 12.54 29.04 16.81
C LEU A 182 13.97 29.55 16.62
N ARG A 183 14.12 30.73 16.00
CA ARG A 183 15.43 31.34 15.81
C ARG A 183 15.90 32.03 17.08
N TYR A 184 15.08 32.93 17.62
CA TYR A 184 15.54 33.87 18.63
C TYR A 184 15.27 33.41 20.07
N GLY A 185 14.35 32.47 20.28
CA GLY A 185 13.95 32.01 21.62
C GLY A 185 14.50 30.64 22.03
N ILE A 186 15.08 29.86 21.10
CA ILE A 186 15.59 28.50 21.37
C ILE A 186 17.12 28.48 21.18
N PRO A 187 17.92 28.02 22.14
CA PRO A 187 19.38 27.97 22.04
C PRO A 187 19.93 27.03 20.95
N GLU A 188 21.17 27.30 20.51
CA GLU A 188 21.87 26.51 19.47
C GLU A 188 22.08 25.04 19.86
N TYR A 189 22.32 24.74 21.15
CA TYR A 189 22.51 23.36 21.63
C TYR A 189 21.26 22.48 21.52
N ARG A 190 20.09 23.12 21.36
CA ARG A 190 18.78 22.46 21.28
C ARG A 190 18.22 22.50 19.86
N LEU A 191 18.29 23.66 19.20
CA LEU A 191 17.94 23.82 17.79
C LEU A 191 19.04 24.58 17.04
N PRO A 192 19.95 23.84 16.40
CA PRO A 192 21.00 24.44 15.58
C PRO A 192 20.44 25.31 14.45
N LYS A 193 20.95 26.54 14.28
CA LYS A 193 20.38 27.47 13.28
C LYS A 193 20.59 27.00 11.85
N LYS A 194 21.65 26.25 11.58
CA LYS A 194 21.87 25.62 10.26
C LYS A 194 20.73 24.70 9.84
N ILE A 195 20.08 24.03 10.80
CA ILE A 195 18.96 23.10 10.54
C ILE A 195 17.70 23.91 10.26
N LEU A 196 17.44 24.92 11.09
CA LEU A 196 16.33 25.86 10.87
C LEU A 196 16.44 26.58 9.52
N ASP A 197 17.63 27.08 9.18
CA ASP A 197 17.93 27.73 7.92
C ASP A 197 17.67 26.79 6.74
N TRP A 198 18.08 25.52 6.85
CA TRP A 198 17.84 24.52 5.82
C TRP A 198 16.34 24.30 5.57
N GLU A 199 15.51 24.24 6.62
CA GLU A 199 14.05 24.10 6.46
C GLU A 199 13.39 25.36 5.89
N ILE A 200 13.76 26.55 6.39
CA ILE A 200 13.25 27.83 5.90
C ILE A 200 13.57 27.98 4.41
N GLN A 201 14.80 27.68 3.99
CA GLN A 201 15.17 27.73 2.57
C GLN A 201 14.32 26.79 1.69
N GLY A 202 13.90 25.65 2.23
CA GLY A 202 12.96 24.76 1.53
C GLY A 202 11.61 25.41 1.28
N ILE A 203 11.06 26.08 2.29
CA ILE A 203 9.80 26.82 2.17
C ILE A 203 9.95 27.97 1.17
N LEU A 204 11.05 28.74 1.26
CA LEU A 204 11.30 29.86 0.35
C LEU A 204 11.47 29.41 -1.11
N SER A 205 12.07 28.24 -1.35
CA SER A 205 12.26 27.68 -2.69
C SER A 205 10.94 27.37 -3.44
N LEU A 206 9.80 27.38 -2.74
CA LEU A 206 8.46 27.28 -3.35
C LEU A 206 8.00 28.60 -4.01
N GLY A 207 8.82 29.64 -4.01
CA GLY A 207 8.51 30.96 -4.58
C GLY A 207 7.84 31.91 -3.58
N VAL A 208 8.20 31.83 -2.29
CA VAL A 208 7.70 32.76 -1.26
C VAL A 208 8.51 34.05 -1.29
N SER A 209 7.83 35.20 -1.41
CA SER A 209 8.47 36.51 -1.30
C SER A 209 8.62 36.92 0.16
N VAL A 210 9.69 37.62 0.52
CA VAL A 210 9.97 38.00 1.91
C VAL A 210 10.42 39.46 1.97
N ARG A 211 9.85 40.21 2.92
CA ARG A 211 10.26 41.56 3.31
C ARG A 211 10.62 41.53 4.80
N THR A 212 11.91 41.56 5.12
CA THR A 212 12.43 41.61 6.49
C THR A 212 12.67 43.06 6.94
N GLY A 213 12.81 43.29 8.25
CA GLY A 213 13.02 44.62 8.82
C GLY A 213 11.82 45.56 8.77
N VAL A 214 10.62 45.03 8.47
CA VAL A 214 9.38 45.82 8.33
C VAL A 214 8.39 45.47 9.45
N THR A 215 7.86 46.49 10.11
CA THR A 215 7.03 46.36 11.31
C THR A 215 5.61 46.86 11.04
N TRP A 216 4.63 45.99 11.32
CA TRP A 216 3.20 46.32 11.24
C TRP A 216 2.86 47.47 12.20
N GLY A 217 2.11 48.47 11.71
CA GLY A 217 1.74 49.68 12.44
C GLY A 217 2.79 50.80 12.39
N ARG A 218 3.99 50.54 11.85
CA ARG A 218 5.02 51.55 11.61
C ARG A 218 5.32 51.73 10.13
N ASP A 219 5.62 50.62 9.45
CA ASP A 219 6.09 50.63 8.07
C ASP A 219 4.96 50.32 7.07
N PHE A 220 3.85 49.72 7.53
CA PHE A 220 2.63 49.48 6.76
C PHE A 220 1.42 49.26 7.69
N THR A 221 0.22 49.50 7.17
CA THR A 221 -1.09 49.20 7.79
C THR A 221 -1.79 48.05 7.07
N LEU A 222 -2.86 47.49 7.67
CA LEU A 222 -3.68 46.46 7.01
C LEU A 222 -4.33 46.97 5.72
N ASP A 223 -4.68 48.25 5.65
CA ASP A 223 -5.29 48.83 4.46
C ASP A 223 -4.28 49.11 3.35
N ASP A 224 -3.01 49.36 3.67
CA ASP A 224 -1.94 49.45 2.67
C ASP A 224 -1.75 48.11 1.95
N LEU A 225 -1.78 46.99 2.69
CA LEU A 225 -1.73 45.66 2.09
C LEU A 225 -2.93 45.41 1.17
N LYS A 226 -4.14 45.81 1.54
CA LYS A 226 -5.30 45.69 0.62
C LYS A 226 -5.10 46.51 -0.65
N LYS A 227 -4.56 47.73 -0.55
CA LYS A 227 -4.27 48.61 -1.70
C LYS A 227 -3.15 48.07 -2.59
N GLU A 228 -2.16 47.36 -2.02
CA GLU A 228 -1.12 46.65 -2.77
C GLU A 228 -1.66 45.42 -3.53
N GLY A 229 -2.94 45.06 -3.37
CA GLY A 229 -3.61 44.02 -4.13
C GLY A 229 -3.61 42.63 -3.48
N TYR A 230 -3.24 42.52 -2.20
CA TYR A 230 -3.34 41.26 -1.48
C TYR A 230 -4.82 40.88 -1.26
N GLY A 231 -5.20 39.68 -1.70
CA GLY A 231 -6.58 39.16 -1.57
C GLY A 231 -6.91 38.64 -0.17
N ALA A 232 -5.90 38.44 0.70
CA ALA A 232 -6.09 38.13 2.10
C ALA A 232 -4.84 38.44 2.95
N ILE A 233 -5.03 38.58 4.25
CA ILE A 233 -3.99 38.87 5.25
C ILE A 233 -4.05 37.83 6.38
N PHE A 234 -2.91 37.22 6.69
CA PHE A 234 -2.74 36.31 7.83
C PHE A 234 -1.80 36.90 8.87
N LEU A 235 -2.30 37.11 10.10
CA LEU A 235 -1.58 37.72 11.20
C LEU A 235 -0.97 36.65 12.13
N ALA A 236 0.35 36.66 12.26
CA ALA A 236 1.14 35.63 12.94
C ALA A 236 2.41 36.18 13.64
N ILE A 237 2.34 37.37 14.24
CA ILE A 237 3.51 38.10 14.77
C ILE A 237 4.18 37.48 16.02
N GLY A 238 3.56 36.48 16.66
CA GLY A 238 4.08 35.82 17.86
C GLY A 238 3.99 36.65 19.15
N ALA A 239 4.43 36.08 20.28
CA ALA A 239 4.41 36.71 21.60
C ALA A 239 5.81 37.09 22.08
N TRP A 240 6.24 38.32 21.77
CA TRP A 240 7.60 38.81 22.08
C TRP A 240 7.70 39.61 23.37
N ALA A 241 6.59 40.21 23.83
CA ALA A 241 6.63 41.04 25.02
C ALA A 241 6.67 40.18 26.30
N SER A 242 7.41 40.64 27.30
CA SER A 242 7.61 39.93 28.57
C SER A 242 6.82 40.58 29.70
N ARG A 243 6.24 39.76 30.57
CA ARG A 243 5.56 40.28 31.76
C ARG A 243 6.57 40.75 32.80
N LYS A 244 6.29 41.91 33.41
CA LYS A 244 7.02 42.42 34.56
C LYS A 244 6.64 41.65 35.83
N LEU A 245 7.62 41.41 36.71
CA LEU A 245 7.49 40.81 38.05
C LEU A 245 6.59 41.65 38.95
N GLY A 246 6.62 42.98 38.80
CA GLY A 246 5.83 43.93 39.59
C GLY A 246 6.35 44.09 41.02
N ILE A 247 7.66 43.89 41.22
CA ILE A 247 8.32 43.98 42.53
C ILE A 247 9.30 45.15 42.58
N VAL A 248 9.62 45.62 43.78
CA VAL A 248 10.61 46.69 43.98
C VAL A 248 11.99 46.22 43.52
N GLY A 249 12.72 47.08 42.80
CA GLY A 249 14.06 46.79 42.29
C GLY A 249 14.12 46.09 40.93
N GLU A 250 12.99 45.89 40.26
CA GLU A 250 12.93 45.25 38.93
C GLU A 250 13.63 46.04 37.81
N ASP A 251 13.81 47.35 37.96
CA ASP A 251 14.51 48.19 36.97
C ASP A 251 16.03 48.38 37.27
N LEU A 252 16.60 47.58 38.19
CA LEU A 252 18.04 47.60 38.50
C LEU A 252 18.89 47.02 37.34
N GLN A 253 20.14 47.48 37.22
CA GLN A 253 21.10 46.89 36.29
C GLN A 253 21.44 45.45 36.71
N GLY A 254 21.40 44.53 35.75
CA GLY A 254 21.51 43.08 35.99
C GLY A 254 20.16 42.38 36.13
N VAL A 255 19.03 43.08 36.04
CA VAL A 255 17.70 42.47 35.85
C VAL A 255 17.35 42.53 34.37
N GLU A 256 17.04 41.38 33.77
CA GLU A 256 16.68 41.30 32.35
C GLU A 256 15.54 40.30 32.10
N SER A 257 14.89 40.41 30.95
CA SER A 257 13.91 39.42 30.50
C SER A 257 14.62 38.18 29.94
N GLY A 258 14.10 36.99 30.23
CA GLY A 258 14.57 35.74 29.61
C GLY A 258 14.41 35.71 28.10
N VAL A 259 13.42 36.40 27.53
CA VAL A 259 13.26 36.50 26.07
C VAL A 259 14.37 37.35 25.46
N GLU A 260 14.63 38.50 26.06
CA GLU A 260 15.68 39.42 25.60
C GLU A 260 17.07 38.80 25.76
N PHE A 261 17.32 38.11 26.87
CA PHE A 261 18.54 37.35 27.12
C PHE A 261 18.81 36.32 26.03
N LEU A 262 17.85 35.44 25.75
CA LEU A 262 17.97 34.41 24.72
C LEU A 262 18.06 35.00 23.31
N GLU A 263 17.29 36.06 23.02
CA GLU A 263 17.35 36.78 21.74
C GLU A 263 18.72 37.38 21.49
N ASN A 264 19.34 37.98 22.51
CA ASN A 264 20.68 38.56 22.40
C ASN A 264 21.74 37.48 22.14
N ILE A 265 21.64 36.31 22.79
CA ILE A 265 22.51 35.16 22.54
C ILE A 265 22.32 34.67 21.09
N ALA A 266 21.08 34.47 20.66
CA ALA A 266 20.76 33.98 19.32
C ALA A 266 21.18 34.96 18.21
N ALA A 267 21.16 36.27 18.50
CA ALA A 267 21.65 37.32 17.60
C ALA A 267 23.18 37.42 17.55
N GLY A 268 23.91 36.60 18.31
CA GLY A 268 25.38 36.63 18.37
C GLY A 268 25.95 37.85 19.07
N LYS A 269 25.14 38.55 19.88
CA LYS A 269 25.62 39.68 20.69
C LYS A 269 26.48 39.14 21.83
N SER A 270 27.48 39.93 22.25
CA SER A 270 28.25 39.62 23.46
C SER A 270 27.38 39.80 24.70
N VAL A 271 26.82 38.71 25.22
CA VAL A 271 26.03 38.70 26.45
C VAL A 271 26.95 38.43 27.64
N ARG A 272 26.95 39.34 28.62
CA ARG A 272 27.67 39.14 29.89
C ARG A 272 26.75 38.46 30.88
N VAL A 273 27.24 37.44 31.58
CA VAL A 273 26.50 36.70 32.59
C VAL A 273 27.18 36.89 33.96
N GLY A 274 26.37 37.06 35.00
CA GLY A 274 26.83 37.14 36.39
C GLY A 274 27.39 35.80 36.87
N LYS A 275 28.13 35.81 37.99
CA LYS A 275 28.64 34.56 38.59
C LYS A 275 27.52 33.79 39.28
N ARG A 276 26.61 34.50 39.96
CA ARG A 276 25.41 33.96 40.63
C ARG A 276 24.15 34.49 39.95
N VAL A 277 23.42 33.64 39.24
CA VAL A 277 22.24 34.02 38.46
C VAL A 277 20.97 33.41 39.05
N ALA A 278 19.96 34.22 39.28
CA ALA A 278 18.62 33.74 39.61
C ALA A 278 17.68 33.85 38.40
N VAL A 279 17.00 32.76 38.05
CA VAL A 279 16.00 32.74 36.98
C VAL A 279 14.60 32.56 37.58
N ILE A 280 13.70 33.50 37.33
CA ILE A 280 12.35 33.47 37.89
C ILE A 280 11.39 32.87 36.86
N GLY A 281 10.88 31.67 37.11
CA GLY A 281 9.95 31.00 36.19
C GLY A 281 10.05 29.48 36.26
N GLY A 282 9.22 28.79 35.48
CA GLY A 282 9.25 27.31 35.41
C GLY A 282 8.89 26.75 34.04
N GLY A 283 8.79 27.59 33.01
CA GLY A 283 8.56 27.17 31.63
C GLY A 283 9.86 26.96 30.86
N ASN A 284 9.78 26.49 29.61
CA ASN A 284 10.94 26.20 28.78
C ASN A 284 11.91 27.38 28.62
N VAL A 285 11.41 28.62 28.53
CA VAL A 285 12.25 29.83 28.49
C VAL A 285 13.13 29.97 29.74
N ALA A 286 12.60 29.61 30.91
CA ALA A 286 13.38 29.65 32.15
C ALA A 286 14.47 28.58 32.16
N ILE A 287 14.16 27.36 31.71
CA ILE A 287 15.14 26.27 31.57
C ILE A 287 16.23 26.64 30.55
N ASP A 288 15.84 27.11 29.36
CA ASP A 288 16.76 27.49 28.30
C ASP A 288 17.66 28.66 28.73
N ALA A 289 17.13 29.66 29.44
CA ALA A 289 17.91 30.76 30.00
C ALA A 289 18.89 30.27 31.08
N ALA A 290 18.47 29.40 31.99
CA ALA A 290 19.33 28.86 33.05
C ALA A 290 20.49 28.04 32.48
N ARG A 291 20.20 27.12 31.56
CA ARG A 291 21.20 26.28 30.89
C ARG A 291 22.15 27.09 30.01
N SER A 292 21.65 28.16 29.38
CA SER A 292 22.49 29.09 28.61
C SER A 292 23.40 29.93 29.51
N ALA A 293 22.93 30.37 30.67
CA ALA A 293 23.74 31.10 31.65
C ALA A 293 24.93 30.27 32.15
N LEU A 294 24.73 28.98 32.45
CA LEU A 294 25.82 28.06 32.81
C LEU A 294 26.88 27.95 31.70
N ARG A 295 26.45 27.78 30.45
CA ARG A 295 27.36 27.71 29.28
C ARG A 295 28.14 28.99 29.02
N LEU A 296 27.61 30.13 29.45
CA LEU A 296 28.26 31.44 29.36
C LEU A 296 29.17 31.74 30.56
N GLY A 297 29.32 30.80 31.50
CA GLY A 297 30.30 30.86 32.58
C GLY A 297 29.74 31.27 33.94
N ALA A 298 28.42 31.21 34.16
CA ALA A 298 27.86 31.34 35.50
C ALA A 298 28.39 30.22 36.41
N GLU A 299 28.91 30.57 37.59
CA GLU A 299 29.39 29.60 38.59
C GLU A 299 28.22 28.92 39.30
N LYS A 300 27.10 29.64 39.47
CA LYS A 300 25.89 29.16 40.13
C LYS A 300 24.64 29.73 39.46
N VAL A 301 23.69 28.87 39.10
CA VAL A 301 22.40 29.25 38.53
C VAL A 301 21.27 28.60 39.32
N THR A 302 20.33 29.41 39.79
CA THR A 302 19.19 28.96 40.58
C THR A 302 17.87 29.38 39.94
N ILE A 303 16.97 28.44 39.66
CA ILE A 303 15.61 28.69 39.21
C ILE A 303 14.69 28.83 40.43
N LEU A 304 13.94 29.91 40.54
CA LEU A 304 12.87 30.07 41.53
C LEU A 304 11.52 29.85 40.87
N TYR A 305 10.78 28.85 41.36
CA TYR A 305 9.43 28.54 40.89
C TYR A 305 8.42 28.50 42.04
N ARG A 306 7.36 29.28 41.90
CA ARG A 306 6.36 29.49 42.98
C ARG A 306 5.46 28.28 43.28
N ARG A 307 5.52 27.19 42.52
CA ARG A 307 4.71 25.96 42.73
C ARG A 307 5.61 24.73 42.84
N SER A 308 5.02 23.54 42.95
CA SER A 308 5.79 22.29 42.94
C SER A 308 6.21 21.88 41.53
N ARG A 309 7.10 20.88 41.45
CA ARG A 309 7.57 20.30 40.19
C ARG A 309 6.43 19.85 39.27
N LYS A 310 5.37 19.26 39.84
CA LYS A 310 4.21 18.76 39.07
C LYS A 310 3.51 19.85 38.28
N GLU A 311 3.54 21.09 38.78
CA GLU A 311 2.91 22.23 38.09
C GLU A 311 3.90 23.00 37.19
N MET A 312 5.17 22.61 37.05
CA MET A 312 6.12 23.27 36.15
C MET A 312 5.66 23.11 34.69
N PRO A 313 5.58 24.20 33.91
CA PRO A 313 5.20 24.11 32.49
C PRO A 313 6.27 23.54 31.55
N ALA A 314 7.55 23.49 31.96
CA ALA A 314 8.61 22.91 31.15
C ALA A 314 8.45 21.38 31.00
N SER A 315 8.98 20.81 29.90
CA SER A 315 8.99 19.35 29.73
C SER A 315 9.87 18.68 30.78
N HIS A 316 9.49 17.47 31.20
CA HIS A 316 10.15 16.79 32.32
C HIS A 316 11.62 16.51 32.02
N GLU A 317 11.91 16.07 30.79
CA GLU A 317 13.26 15.76 30.30
C GLU A 317 14.17 16.99 30.36
N GLU A 318 13.66 18.17 29.99
CA GLU A 318 14.42 19.42 30.03
C GLU A 318 14.75 19.86 31.45
N ILE A 319 13.85 19.58 32.40
CA ILE A 319 14.09 19.86 33.82
C ILE A 319 15.19 18.93 34.34
N GLU A 320 15.10 17.63 34.04
CA GLU A 320 16.12 16.64 34.42
C GLU A 320 17.48 16.96 33.82
N GLU A 321 17.53 17.36 32.55
CA GLU A 321 18.77 17.79 31.89
C GLU A 321 19.38 19.05 32.51
N ALA A 322 18.55 20.03 32.89
CA ALA A 322 19.03 21.23 33.55
C ALA A 322 19.68 20.91 34.91
N GLU A 323 19.06 20.02 35.69
CA GLU A 323 19.62 19.56 36.98
C GLU A 323 20.90 18.75 36.78
N ALA A 324 20.94 17.87 35.77
CA ALA A 324 22.15 17.10 35.42
C ALA A 324 23.33 18.00 35.00
N GLU A 325 23.05 19.21 34.49
CA GLU A 325 24.05 20.24 34.16
C GLU A 325 24.42 21.14 35.35
N GLY A 326 23.75 20.99 36.51
CA GLY A 326 24.04 21.72 37.74
C GLY A 326 23.13 22.92 38.02
N VAL A 327 21.99 23.07 37.34
CA VAL A 327 20.99 24.09 37.68
C VAL A 327 20.28 23.71 38.98
N GLU A 328 20.28 24.60 39.97
CA GLU A 328 19.53 24.41 41.21
C GLU A 328 18.08 24.87 41.03
N ILE A 329 17.08 24.05 41.40
CA ILE A 329 15.67 24.42 41.28
C ILE A 329 15.04 24.58 42.66
N HIS A 330 14.76 25.82 43.04
CA HIS A 330 14.04 26.18 44.26
C HIS A 330 12.54 26.25 43.97
N LEU A 331 11.86 25.16 44.30
CA LEU A 331 10.41 25.05 44.24
C LEU A 331 9.76 25.77 45.42
N LEU A 332 8.47 26.10 45.27
CA LEU A 332 7.69 26.79 46.29
C LEU A 332 8.38 28.09 46.77
N ALA A 333 8.99 28.83 45.84
CA ALA A 333 9.68 30.08 46.12
C ALA A 333 9.20 31.17 45.14
N ALA A 334 8.86 32.35 45.66
CA ALA A 334 8.45 33.49 44.84
C ALA A 334 9.25 34.74 45.24
N PRO A 335 9.74 35.54 44.27
CA PRO A 335 10.49 36.75 44.59
C PRO A 335 9.55 37.84 45.15
N THR A 336 10.02 38.59 46.15
CA THR A 336 9.30 39.70 46.78
C THR A 336 9.94 41.06 46.47
N ARG A 337 11.27 41.13 46.42
CA ARG A 337 12.03 42.35 46.13
C ARG A 337 13.44 42.04 45.62
N ILE A 338 13.97 42.91 44.79
CA ILE A 338 15.36 42.89 44.33
C ILE A 338 16.11 44.04 45.01
N LEU A 339 17.25 43.73 45.63
CA LEU A 339 18.12 44.68 46.31
C LEU A 339 19.41 44.86 45.54
N GLY A 340 19.86 46.11 45.41
CA GLY A 340 21.08 46.45 44.70
C GLY A 340 22.12 47.13 45.58
N ASP A 341 23.38 47.03 45.14
CA ASP A 341 24.47 47.89 45.58
C ASP A 341 24.61 49.03 44.56
N GLY A 342 24.10 50.22 44.91
CA GLY A 342 23.94 51.34 43.97
C GLY A 342 22.89 51.05 42.89
N LYS A 343 23.33 50.93 41.63
CA LYS A 343 22.45 50.61 40.48
C LYS A 343 22.48 49.14 40.07
N GLN A 344 23.40 48.35 40.60
CA GLN A 344 23.60 46.95 40.23
C GLN A 344 22.89 46.02 41.22
N VAL A 345 22.28 44.93 40.75
CA VAL A 345 21.69 43.91 41.63
C VAL A 345 22.75 43.21 42.49
N ALA A 346 22.42 42.93 43.75
CA ALA A 346 23.28 42.23 44.71
C ALA A 346 22.56 41.10 45.46
N HIS A 347 21.27 41.26 45.76
CA HIS A 347 20.47 40.25 46.45
C HIS A 347 19.05 40.14 45.90
N LEU A 348 18.48 38.94 45.97
CA LEU A 348 17.07 38.65 45.71
C LEU A 348 16.39 38.21 46.99
N GLU A 349 15.38 38.96 47.42
CA GLU A 349 14.48 38.56 48.50
C GLU A 349 13.37 37.68 47.92
N PHE A 350 13.17 36.49 48.51
CA PHE A 350 12.10 35.58 48.14
C PHE A 350 11.38 35.05 49.38
N ILE A 351 10.12 34.68 49.19
CA ILE A 351 9.25 34.09 50.21
C ILE A 351 8.95 32.64 49.88
N ARG A 352 8.80 31.80 50.90
CA ARG A 352 8.35 30.41 50.73
C ARG A 352 6.85 30.37 50.46
N MET A 353 6.43 29.42 49.64
CA MET A 353 5.05 29.21 49.25
C MET A 353 4.55 27.85 49.74
N GLU A 354 3.25 27.72 49.90
CA GLU A 354 2.55 26.43 50.01
C GLU A 354 1.49 26.30 48.91
N LEU A 355 1.01 25.08 48.67
CA LEU A 355 -0.01 24.83 47.66
C LEU A 355 -1.41 24.93 48.29
N GLY A 356 -2.20 25.91 47.84
CA GLY A 356 -3.63 26.00 48.12
C GLY A 356 -4.47 25.16 47.15
N GLU A 357 -5.76 25.49 47.07
CA GLU A 357 -6.71 24.85 46.15
C GLU A 357 -6.33 25.05 44.67
N PRO A 358 -6.68 24.10 43.79
CA PRO A 358 -6.57 24.25 42.34
C PRO A 358 -7.25 25.52 41.81
N ASP A 359 -6.60 26.19 40.86
CA ASP A 359 -7.22 27.23 40.03
C ASP A 359 -8.11 26.61 38.94
N ALA A 360 -8.78 27.46 38.13
CA ALA A 360 -9.65 27.00 37.05
C ALA A 360 -8.93 26.19 35.95
N SER A 361 -7.59 26.23 35.92
CA SER A 361 -6.78 25.37 35.04
C SER A 361 -6.41 24.02 35.68
N GLY A 362 -6.88 23.75 36.90
CA GLY A 362 -6.56 22.55 37.69
C GLY A 362 -5.21 22.63 38.41
N ARG A 363 -4.45 23.72 38.27
CA ARG A 363 -3.13 23.88 38.92
C ARG A 363 -3.31 24.47 40.31
N ARG A 364 -2.67 23.89 41.32
CA ARG A 364 -2.72 24.41 42.70
C ARG A 364 -2.20 25.84 42.78
N ARG A 365 -2.93 26.68 43.52
CA ARG A 365 -2.56 28.09 43.72
C ARG A 365 -1.37 28.17 44.69
N PRO A 366 -0.36 28.99 44.40
CA PRO A 366 0.71 29.23 45.36
C PRO A 366 0.23 30.26 46.40
N VAL A 367 0.40 29.94 47.68
CA VAL A 367 0.01 30.80 48.82
C VAL A 367 1.28 31.17 49.60
N PRO A 368 1.57 32.46 49.85
CA PRO A 368 2.76 32.86 50.59
C PRO A 368 2.71 32.41 52.05
N ILE A 369 3.84 31.95 52.58
CA ILE A 369 4.04 31.69 54.02
C ILE A 369 4.65 32.96 54.63
N GLU A 370 3.82 33.80 55.22
CA GLU A 370 4.25 35.07 55.84
C GLU A 370 5.34 34.84 56.89
N GLY A 371 6.38 35.69 56.92
CA GLY A 371 7.51 35.58 57.83
C GLY A 371 8.62 34.61 57.38
N SER A 372 8.51 34.05 56.17
CA SER A 372 9.52 33.14 55.59
C SER A 372 10.48 33.82 54.60
N GLU A 373 10.46 35.15 54.54
CA GLU A 373 11.29 35.95 53.63
C GLU A 373 12.79 35.69 53.90
N THR A 374 13.55 35.46 52.84
CA THR A 374 14.98 35.17 52.89
C THR A 374 15.69 35.83 51.73
N LEU A 375 16.96 36.23 51.96
CA LEU A 375 17.82 36.82 50.95
C LEU A 375 18.71 35.76 50.29
N MET A 376 18.88 35.88 48.97
CA MET A 376 19.81 35.10 48.15
C MET A 376 20.79 36.04 47.45
N ASP A 377 22.08 35.78 47.55
CA ASP A 377 23.12 36.57 46.87
C ASP A 377 23.12 36.30 45.37
N VAL A 378 22.83 37.32 44.56
CA VAL A 378 22.75 37.21 43.10
C VAL A 378 23.35 38.43 42.42
N ASP A 379 24.07 38.20 41.33
CA ASP A 379 24.67 39.26 40.51
C ASP A 379 23.81 39.59 39.27
N GLN A 380 22.83 38.72 38.96
CA GLN A 380 21.92 38.84 37.84
C GLN A 380 20.58 38.14 38.13
N VAL A 381 19.47 38.75 37.68
CA VAL A 381 18.13 38.19 37.76
C VAL A 381 17.50 38.14 36.37
N ILE A 382 17.08 36.96 35.94
CA ILE A 382 16.42 36.74 34.65
C ILE A 382 14.94 36.45 34.89
N SER A 383 14.06 37.34 34.43
CA SER A 383 12.60 37.18 34.55
C SER A 383 12.04 36.39 33.37
N ALA A 384 11.46 35.21 33.64
CA ALA A 384 10.86 34.32 32.64
C ALA A 384 9.44 33.89 33.07
N ILE A 385 8.64 34.85 33.55
CA ILE A 385 7.29 34.62 34.11
C ILE A 385 6.13 34.69 33.11
N GLY A 386 6.43 34.82 31.82
CA GLY A 386 5.43 34.70 30.74
C GLY A 386 5.55 35.76 29.65
N GLN A 387 5.02 35.41 28.48
CA GLN A 387 5.04 36.22 27.27
C GLN A 387 3.63 36.67 26.88
N TYR A 388 3.51 37.72 26.09
CA TYR A 388 2.25 38.14 25.47
C TYR A 388 2.49 38.81 24.10
N PRO A 389 1.51 38.75 23.18
CA PRO A 389 1.61 39.45 21.90
C PRO A 389 1.31 40.94 22.08
N MET A 390 1.93 41.78 21.24
CA MET A 390 1.61 43.20 21.15
C MET A 390 0.58 43.42 20.04
N VAL A 391 -0.68 43.56 20.42
CA VAL A 391 -1.77 43.87 19.48
C VAL A 391 -1.88 45.39 19.33
N LEU A 392 -1.97 45.87 18.08
CA LEU A 392 -2.14 47.28 17.78
C LEU A 392 -3.57 47.77 18.14
N SER A 393 -3.69 49.02 18.56
CA SER A 393 -4.98 49.69 18.73
C SER A 393 -5.51 50.22 17.38
N GLN A 394 -6.79 50.59 17.34
CA GLN A 394 -7.41 51.25 16.17
C GLN A 394 -6.75 52.59 15.82
N GLU A 395 -6.17 53.28 16.81
CA GLU A 395 -5.42 54.53 16.58
C GLU A 395 -4.10 54.27 15.85
N GLN A 396 -3.49 53.10 16.08
CA GLN A 396 -2.23 52.69 15.46
C GLN A 396 -2.44 52.09 14.06
N ASP A 397 -3.58 51.44 13.83
CA ASP A 397 -3.98 50.94 12.51
C ASP A 397 -5.53 50.97 12.39
N PRO A 398 -6.11 51.88 11.60
CA PRO A 398 -7.56 51.95 11.39
C PRO A 398 -8.18 50.64 10.87
N GLY A 399 -7.40 49.82 10.16
CA GLY A 399 -7.83 48.51 9.67
C GLY A 399 -8.15 47.50 10.78
N MET A 400 -7.82 47.80 12.04
CA MET A 400 -8.22 47.03 13.22
C MET A 400 -9.70 47.19 13.60
N GLU A 401 -10.44 48.10 12.94
CA GLU A 401 -11.88 48.25 13.18
C GLU A 401 -12.64 46.94 12.92
N GLY A 402 -13.43 46.51 13.92
CA GLY A 402 -14.22 45.28 13.86
C GLY A 402 -13.44 43.98 14.12
N ILE A 403 -12.13 44.04 14.36
CA ILE A 403 -11.33 42.87 14.76
C ILE A 403 -11.43 42.68 16.28
N PRO A 404 -11.85 41.51 16.78
CA PRO A 404 -12.01 41.29 18.22
C PRO A 404 -10.64 41.19 18.91
N ILE A 405 -10.44 41.96 19.98
CA ILE A 405 -9.27 41.86 20.87
C ILE A 405 -9.72 41.22 22.19
N THR A 406 -9.03 40.18 22.63
CA THR A 406 -9.37 39.48 23.87
C THR A 406 -8.73 40.16 25.09
N ARG A 407 -9.22 39.81 26.30
CA ARG A 407 -8.63 40.27 27.58
C ARG A 407 -7.16 39.87 27.79
N TRP A 408 -6.63 38.97 26.97
CA TRP A 408 -5.25 38.47 27.06
C TRP A 408 -4.31 39.19 26.09
N SER A 409 -4.75 40.29 25.48
CA SER A 409 -4.02 40.99 24.42
C SER A 409 -3.73 40.07 23.23
N THR A 410 -4.70 39.24 22.85
CA THR A 410 -4.67 38.41 21.63
C THR A 410 -5.80 38.83 20.69
N ILE A 411 -5.74 38.42 19.42
CA ILE A 411 -6.83 38.63 18.45
C ILE A 411 -7.79 37.43 18.52
N GLY A 412 -9.10 37.69 18.54
CA GLY A 412 -10.14 36.68 18.48
C GLY A 412 -10.40 36.17 17.05
N GLY A 413 -10.82 34.93 16.94
CA GLY A 413 -11.14 34.30 15.67
C GLY A 413 -11.74 32.91 15.87
N ASP A 414 -12.29 32.33 14.80
CA ASP A 414 -12.82 30.98 14.84
C ASP A 414 -11.67 29.95 14.94
N PRO A 415 -11.68 29.05 15.94
CA PRO A 415 -10.57 28.13 16.21
C PRO A 415 -10.40 27.01 15.18
N ARG A 416 -11.31 26.89 14.20
CA ARG A 416 -11.20 25.92 13.11
C ARG A 416 -10.74 26.57 11.81
N SER A 417 -11.28 27.75 11.46
CA SER A 417 -10.98 28.44 10.22
C SER A 417 -9.89 29.50 10.33
N MET A 418 -9.52 29.89 11.56
CA MET A 418 -8.58 30.98 11.87
C MET A 418 -9.07 32.36 11.42
N HIS A 419 -10.31 32.49 10.94
CA HIS A 419 -10.88 33.75 10.47
C HIS A 419 -11.29 34.63 11.64
N THR A 420 -10.98 35.92 11.56
CA THR A 420 -11.26 36.88 12.64
C THR A 420 -12.73 37.34 12.69
N GLY A 421 -13.51 37.03 11.66
CA GLY A 421 -14.85 37.60 11.42
C GLY A 421 -14.81 38.85 10.54
N ARG A 422 -13.63 39.44 10.34
CA ARG A 422 -13.41 40.54 9.39
C ARG A 422 -12.96 39.99 8.04
N GLU A 423 -13.63 40.43 6.98
CA GLU A 423 -13.35 40.05 5.59
C GLU A 423 -11.85 40.10 5.28
N MET A 424 -11.33 39.05 4.64
CA MET A 424 -9.93 38.87 4.25
C MET A 424 -8.91 38.71 5.40
N ILE A 425 -9.30 38.73 6.67
CA ILE A 425 -8.34 38.74 7.81
C ILE A 425 -8.41 37.46 8.65
N PHE A 426 -7.26 36.79 8.74
CA PHE A 426 -7.05 35.56 9.48
C PHE A 426 -5.96 35.74 10.54
N VAL A 427 -5.99 34.96 11.62
CA VAL A 427 -5.04 35.05 12.74
C VAL A 427 -4.64 33.66 13.23
N GLY A 428 -3.37 33.47 13.61
CA GLY A 428 -2.90 32.19 14.14
C GLY A 428 -1.65 32.29 15.01
N GLY A 429 -1.25 31.16 15.57
CA GLY A 429 -0.11 31.08 16.49
C GLY A 429 -0.36 31.82 17.80
N ASP A 430 0.70 32.32 18.43
CA ASP A 430 0.58 32.95 19.75
C ASP A 430 -0.30 34.21 19.72
N LEU A 431 -0.42 34.90 18.58
CA LEU A 431 -1.29 36.07 18.44
C LEU A 431 -2.77 35.71 18.63
N PHE A 432 -3.16 34.47 18.32
CA PHE A 432 -4.52 33.96 18.50
C PHE A 432 -4.70 33.31 19.88
N ARG A 433 -3.79 32.40 20.27
CA ARG A 433 -3.96 31.52 21.44
C ARG A 433 -3.23 31.97 22.71
N GLY A 434 -2.32 32.95 22.60
CA GLY A 434 -1.26 33.17 23.57
C GLY A 434 -0.12 32.16 23.43
N PRO A 435 0.97 32.31 24.21
CA PRO A 435 2.16 31.47 24.10
C PRO A 435 1.85 29.97 24.19
N MET A 436 2.28 29.21 23.19
CA MET A 436 1.99 27.79 23.10
C MET A 436 3.13 26.96 22.48
N THR A 437 2.87 25.66 22.24
CA THR A 437 3.85 24.78 21.59
C THR A 437 4.01 25.11 20.10
N VAL A 438 5.23 24.96 19.57
CA VAL A 438 5.55 25.23 18.16
C VAL A 438 4.67 24.42 17.21
N VAL A 439 4.43 23.13 17.52
CA VAL A 439 3.60 22.24 16.68
C VAL A 439 2.17 22.76 16.54
N ALA A 440 1.63 23.44 17.55
CA ALA A 440 0.30 24.02 17.49
C ALA A 440 0.26 25.32 16.67
N ALA A 441 1.32 26.14 16.73
CA ALA A 441 1.47 27.29 15.85
C ALA A 441 1.55 26.89 14.36
N LEU A 442 2.30 25.82 14.05
CA LEU A 442 2.32 25.24 12.70
C LEU A 442 0.93 24.77 12.26
N ALA A 443 0.18 24.13 13.17
CA ALA A 443 -1.18 23.65 12.90
C ALA A 443 -2.15 24.80 12.57
N ASP A 444 -2.06 25.93 13.29
CA ASP A 444 -2.87 27.12 13.02
C ASP A 444 -2.54 27.72 11.65
N GLY A 445 -1.26 27.78 11.27
CA GLY A 445 -0.85 28.22 9.92
C GLY A 445 -1.43 27.33 8.80
N ARG A 446 -1.45 26.01 9.01
CA ARG A 446 -2.07 25.06 8.06
C ARG A 446 -3.58 25.24 7.95
N LYS A 447 -4.27 25.39 9.09
CA LYS A 447 -5.73 25.62 9.13
C LYS A 447 -6.09 26.92 8.43
N ALA A 448 -5.34 27.99 8.67
CA ALA A 448 -5.52 29.27 7.99
C ALA A 448 -5.33 29.11 6.48
N ALA A 449 -4.28 28.43 6.03
CA ALA A 449 -4.05 28.18 4.61
C ALA A 449 -5.20 27.42 3.94
N TYR A 450 -5.74 26.38 4.59
CA TYR A 450 -6.91 25.65 4.08
C TYR A 450 -8.13 26.56 3.94
N SER A 451 -8.47 27.32 4.99
CA SER A 451 -9.63 28.21 4.95
C SER A 451 -9.48 29.38 4.00
N LEU A 452 -8.26 29.90 3.82
CA LEU A 452 -7.92 30.89 2.80
C LEU A 452 -8.14 30.35 1.38
N ASN A 453 -7.65 29.15 1.09
CA ASN A 453 -7.88 28.51 -0.20
C ASN A 453 -9.38 28.32 -0.47
N ARG A 454 -10.15 27.88 0.52
CA ARG A 454 -11.62 27.76 0.38
C ARG A 454 -12.29 29.12 0.15
N PHE A 455 -11.87 30.15 0.87
CA PHE A 455 -12.35 31.52 0.67
C PHE A 455 -12.14 31.99 -0.77
N PHE A 456 -10.97 31.72 -1.36
CA PHE A 456 -10.71 32.06 -2.77
C PHE A 456 -11.48 31.19 -3.77
N GLN A 457 -11.69 29.90 -3.48
CA GLN A 457 -12.37 28.98 -4.41
C GLN A 457 -13.89 29.18 -4.47
N VAL A 458 -14.54 29.48 -3.33
CA VAL A 458 -16.01 29.49 -3.23
C VAL A 458 -16.59 30.76 -2.61
N GLY A 459 -15.77 31.74 -2.26
CA GLY A 459 -16.22 33.01 -1.64
C GLY A 459 -16.64 32.88 -0.17
N GLU A 460 -16.54 31.68 0.42
CA GLU A 460 -16.93 31.39 1.80
C GLU A 460 -15.76 30.85 2.62
N VAL A 461 -15.69 31.28 3.89
CA VAL A 461 -14.70 30.77 4.84
C VAL A 461 -15.16 29.41 5.37
N GLN A 462 -14.52 28.34 4.90
CA GLN A 462 -14.81 26.97 5.32
C GLN A 462 -13.59 26.36 6.04
N PRO A 463 -13.72 25.87 7.28
CA PRO A 463 -12.65 25.15 7.96
C PRO A 463 -12.45 23.75 7.37
N GLU A 464 -11.32 23.11 7.71
CA GLU A 464 -11.13 21.68 7.43
C GLU A 464 -12.30 20.86 7.99
N PRO A 465 -12.88 19.92 7.21
CA PRO A 465 -13.99 19.11 7.66
C PRO A 465 -13.59 18.28 8.89
N LEU A 466 -14.50 18.17 9.85
CA LEU A 466 -14.31 17.22 10.94
C LEU A 466 -14.60 15.82 10.41
N HIS A 467 -13.70 14.90 10.70
CA HIS A 467 -13.94 13.49 10.46
C HIS A 467 -14.44 12.82 11.74
N PHE A 468 -15.52 12.07 11.60
CA PHE A 468 -16.08 11.21 12.61
C PHE A 468 -15.03 10.21 13.07
N ASN A 469 -14.89 10.05 14.38
CA ASN A 469 -13.90 9.18 14.99
C ASN A 469 -14.48 8.58 16.27
N ILE A 470 -14.37 7.26 16.39
CA ILE A 470 -14.61 6.54 17.63
C ILE A 470 -13.25 6.37 18.32
N SER A 471 -13.25 6.43 19.64
CA SER A 471 -12.08 6.22 20.50
C SER A 471 -12.42 5.22 21.58
N LYS A 472 -11.46 4.36 21.93
CA LYS A 472 -11.55 3.45 23.08
C LYS A 472 -11.53 4.16 24.43
N GLY A 473 -11.30 5.48 24.45
CA GLY A 473 -11.22 6.30 25.66
C GLY A 473 -9.79 6.53 26.14
N ASP A 474 -9.65 7.03 27.37
CA ASP A 474 -8.35 7.32 28.00
C ASP A 474 -7.71 6.02 28.53
N LEU A 475 -6.38 6.03 28.71
CA LEU A 475 -5.59 4.86 29.09
C LEU A 475 -6.11 4.17 30.37
N GLU A 476 -6.61 4.94 31.33
CA GLU A 476 -7.14 4.44 32.60
C GLU A 476 -8.46 3.66 32.45
N SER A 477 -9.21 3.92 31.38
CA SER A 477 -10.54 3.34 31.14
C SER A 477 -10.54 2.07 30.28
N ILE A 478 -9.37 1.69 29.76
CA ILE A 478 -9.21 0.62 28.79
C ILE A 478 -8.85 -0.70 29.48
N ASP A 479 -9.48 -1.78 29.01
CA ASP A 479 -9.12 -3.14 29.39
C ASP A 479 -7.72 -3.51 28.91
N LYS A 480 -6.89 -4.00 29.82
CA LYS A 480 -5.51 -4.39 29.53
C LYS A 480 -5.41 -5.79 28.93
N ALA A 481 -6.38 -6.68 29.18
CA ALA A 481 -6.30 -8.08 28.75
C ALA A 481 -6.05 -8.25 27.23
N PRO A 482 -6.68 -7.48 26.32
CA PRO A 482 -6.40 -7.59 24.89
C PRO A 482 -4.97 -7.20 24.47
N PHE A 483 -4.20 -6.57 25.35
CA PHE A 483 -2.83 -6.11 25.07
C PHE A 483 -1.76 -7.11 25.54
N GLU A 484 -2.12 -8.15 26.31
CA GLU A 484 -1.19 -9.16 26.82
C GLU A 484 -0.57 -10.03 25.70
N ILE A 485 -1.18 -10.05 24.51
CA ILE A 485 -0.65 -10.74 23.33
C ILE A 485 0.64 -10.09 22.78
N TYR A 486 0.92 -8.84 23.15
CA TYR A 486 2.07 -8.10 22.64
C TYR A 486 3.31 -8.36 23.49
N LYS A 487 4.45 -8.55 22.82
CA LYS A 487 5.74 -8.72 23.50
C LYS A 487 6.21 -7.41 24.12
N VAL A 488 6.75 -7.51 25.34
CA VAL A 488 7.48 -6.44 26.03
C VAL A 488 8.81 -6.21 25.30
N LEU A 489 9.10 -4.96 24.92
CA LEU A 489 10.31 -4.55 24.20
C LEU A 489 10.88 -3.27 24.83
N PRO A 490 12.20 -3.19 25.06
CA PRO A 490 12.82 -1.99 25.62
C PRO A 490 12.67 -0.79 24.67
N ARG A 491 12.49 0.41 25.24
CA ARG A 491 12.45 1.67 24.49
C ARG A 491 13.86 2.10 24.09
N GLU A 492 14.05 2.49 22.84
CA GLU A 492 15.29 3.10 22.36
C GLU A 492 15.46 4.50 22.98
N ARG A 493 16.62 4.72 23.61
CA ARG A 493 17.00 5.98 24.27
C ARG A 493 17.77 6.85 23.30
N MET A 494 17.52 8.16 23.32
CA MET A 494 18.26 9.13 22.50
C MET A 494 19.73 9.10 22.92
N PRO A 495 20.67 8.85 21.99
CA PRO A 495 22.07 9.07 22.28
C PRO A 495 22.31 10.56 22.56
N GLU A 496 22.97 10.87 23.67
CA GLU A 496 23.21 12.24 24.11
C GLU A 496 24.69 12.45 24.43
N MET A 497 25.11 13.71 24.41
CA MET A 497 26.40 14.12 24.91
C MET A 497 26.45 13.99 26.44
N GLU A 498 27.58 13.49 26.97
CA GLU A 498 27.85 13.43 28.41
C GLU A 498 27.70 14.80 29.10
N PRO A 499 27.00 14.91 30.25
CA PRO A 499 26.76 16.18 30.94
C PRO A 499 28.00 17.06 31.12
N ALA A 500 29.13 16.47 31.51
CA ALA A 500 30.40 17.18 31.71
C ALA A 500 30.93 17.88 30.44
N LYS A 501 30.57 17.38 29.24
CA LYS A 501 30.96 17.98 27.96
C LYS A 501 29.97 19.05 27.48
N ARG A 502 28.73 19.07 27.99
CA ARG A 502 27.67 20.01 27.59
C ARG A 502 28.00 21.47 27.94
N LEU A 503 28.75 21.68 29.02
CA LEU A 503 29.15 23.01 29.50
C LEU A 503 30.27 23.65 28.67
N GLY A 504 30.93 22.89 27.79
CA GLY A 504 32.04 23.38 26.95
C GLY A 504 31.61 24.24 25.74
N GLY A 505 30.31 24.47 25.55
CA GLY A 505 29.79 25.33 24.49
C GLY A 505 28.32 25.05 24.14
N PHE A 506 27.93 25.44 22.93
CA PHE A 506 26.56 25.32 22.44
C PHE A 506 26.40 24.22 21.37
N ALA A 507 27.24 23.18 21.41
CA ALA A 507 27.08 22.03 20.54
C ALA A 507 25.75 21.30 20.82
N GLU A 508 25.15 20.72 19.78
CA GLU A 508 23.89 19.98 19.88
C GLU A 508 24.04 18.82 20.88
N VAL A 509 23.15 18.75 21.90
CA VAL A 509 23.27 17.77 23.01
C VAL A 509 22.80 16.38 22.58
N GLU A 510 21.62 16.29 21.99
CA GLU A 510 21.09 15.03 21.49
C GLU A 510 21.73 14.69 20.13
N LEU A 511 22.19 13.45 19.91
CA LEU A 511 22.98 13.05 18.75
C LEU A 511 22.17 12.38 17.62
N GLY A 512 20.91 12.03 17.88
CA GLY A 512 20.01 11.37 16.93
C GLY A 512 20.14 9.84 16.92
N PHE A 513 19.11 9.16 16.43
CA PHE A 513 19.14 7.71 16.22
C PHE A 513 19.97 7.32 14.99
N ASP A 514 20.61 6.15 15.06
CA ASP A 514 21.00 5.42 13.85
C ASP A 514 19.80 4.72 13.18
N GLU A 515 20.03 4.18 11.99
CA GLU A 515 18.99 3.52 11.20
C GLU A 515 18.39 2.30 11.92
N ALA A 516 19.23 1.49 12.56
CA ALA A 516 18.79 0.27 13.22
C ALA A 516 17.97 0.59 14.49
N GLN A 517 18.35 1.61 15.25
CA GLN A 517 17.58 2.14 16.37
C GLN A 517 16.21 2.64 15.92
N ALA A 518 16.17 3.48 14.88
CA ALA A 518 14.91 4.01 14.35
C ALA A 518 13.97 2.89 13.87
N GLN A 519 14.49 1.89 13.17
CA GLN A 519 13.70 0.73 12.73
C GLN A 519 13.19 -0.11 13.92
N ARG A 520 14.04 -0.43 14.92
CA ARG A 520 13.62 -1.19 16.11
C ARG A 520 12.57 -0.43 16.91
N GLU A 521 12.72 0.87 17.10
CA GLU A 521 11.75 1.69 17.82
C GLU A 521 10.42 1.78 17.07
N ALA A 522 10.45 1.96 15.75
CA ALA A 522 9.24 1.98 14.93
C ALA A 522 8.47 0.64 14.93
N GLN A 523 9.18 -0.49 15.05
CA GLN A 523 8.60 -1.83 15.21
C GLN A 523 7.83 -2.00 16.53
N ARG A 524 8.12 -1.20 17.57
CA ARG A 524 7.38 -1.24 18.85
C ARG A 524 5.95 -0.69 18.73
N CYS A 525 5.59 0.06 17.69
CA CYS A 525 4.24 0.59 17.59
C CYS A 525 3.16 -0.52 17.45
N LEU A 526 2.07 -0.39 18.21
CA LEU A 526 1.01 -1.41 18.27
C LEU A 526 0.01 -1.38 17.10
N ALA A 527 0.12 -0.41 16.20
CA ALA A 527 -0.88 -0.21 15.13
C ALA A 527 -2.33 -0.06 15.65
N CYS A 528 -2.53 0.57 16.82
CA CYS A 528 -3.85 0.65 17.46
C CYS A 528 -4.94 1.39 16.68
N GLY A 529 -4.60 2.25 15.70
CA GLY A 529 -5.58 2.94 14.87
C GLY A 529 -6.16 1.99 13.82
N CYS A 530 -7.42 2.18 13.46
CA CYS A 530 -8.08 1.34 12.47
C CYS A 530 -7.40 1.48 11.11
N SER A 531 -7.04 0.36 10.49
CA SER A 531 -6.40 0.38 9.18
C SER A 531 -7.33 0.83 8.06
N ALA A 532 -8.64 0.66 8.22
CA ALA A 532 -9.64 1.21 7.31
C ALA A 532 -9.98 2.69 7.58
N ALA A 533 -9.28 3.41 8.48
CA ALA A 533 -9.69 4.74 8.90
C ALA A 533 -10.02 5.65 7.71
N PHE A 534 -9.17 5.67 6.69
CA PHE A 534 -9.24 6.66 5.62
C PHE A 534 -10.13 6.27 4.43
N ASP A 535 -10.60 5.02 4.38
CA ASP A 535 -11.54 4.50 3.37
C ASP A 535 -12.76 3.79 4.01
N CYS A 536 -13.01 4.05 5.30
CA CYS A 536 -14.11 3.46 6.04
C CYS A 536 -15.43 4.12 5.62
N ARG A 537 -16.25 3.36 4.89
CA ARG A 537 -17.57 3.80 4.45
C ARG A 537 -18.49 4.18 5.61
N LEU A 538 -18.34 3.54 6.78
CA LEU A 538 -19.08 3.95 7.97
C LEU A 538 -18.72 5.38 8.39
N ARG A 539 -17.42 5.71 8.48
CA ARG A 539 -16.97 7.06 8.87
C ARG A 539 -17.44 8.12 7.89
N GLU A 540 -17.40 7.82 6.59
CA GLU A 540 -17.93 8.71 5.54
C GLU A 540 -19.42 9.01 5.75
N LEU A 541 -20.25 7.98 5.92
CA LEU A 541 -21.68 8.13 6.16
C LEU A 541 -21.95 8.88 7.48
N MET A 542 -21.19 8.61 8.54
CA MET A 542 -21.34 9.33 9.81
C MET A 542 -21.07 10.83 9.66
N ASN A 543 -20.09 11.22 8.82
CA ASN A 543 -19.85 12.62 8.47
C ASN A 543 -21.00 13.21 7.65
N GLU A 544 -21.43 12.50 6.60
CA GLU A 544 -22.50 12.94 5.71
C GLU A 544 -23.80 13.23 6.48
N PHE A 545 -24.17 12.33 7.41
CA PHE A 545 -25.41 12.43 8.19
C PHE A 545 -25.24 13.13 9.54
N GLN A 546 -24.07 13.72 9.83
CA GLN A 546 -23.78 14.49 11.05
C GLN A 546 -24.18 13.73 12.33
N VAL A 547 -23.74 12.46 12.43
CA VAL A 547 -23.96 11.62 13.61
C VAL A 547 -22.99 12.05 14.72
N ASP A 548 -23.50 12.33 15.91
CA ASP A 548 -22.66 12.55 17.10
C ASP A 548 -22.69 11.32 18.00
N TRP A 549 -21.56 10.60 18.07
CA TRP A 549 -21.43 9.44 18.93
C TRP A 549 -21.33 9.80 20.42
N ARG A 550 -20.96 11.05 20.74
CA ARG A 550 -20.70 11.50 22.12
C ARG A 550 -21.98 11.71 22.91
N GLU A 551 -23.11 11.88 22.23
CA GLU A 551 -24.41 12.11 22.87
C GLU A 551 -25.25 10.83 22.98
N GLN A 552 -24.69 9.67 22.60
CA GLN A 552 -25.47 8.43 22.58
C GLN A 552 -25.69 7.81 23.98
N PRO A 553 -26.94 7.43 24.33
CA PRO A 553 -27.27 6.73 25.57
C PRO A 553 -26.55 5.37 25.75
N SER A 554 -26.17 4.73 24.63
CA SER A 554 -25.51 3.42 24.55
C SER A 554 -24.06 3.41 25.03
N LYS A 555 -23.46 4.56 25.44
CA LYS A 555 -22.13 4.62 26.08
C LYS A 555 -21.95 3.64 27.26
N LYS A 556 -23.06 3.17 27.86
CA LYS A 556 -23.08 2.26 29.00
C LYS A 556 -23.36 0.79 28.65
N ILE A 557 -23.68 0.47 27.39
CA ILE A 557 -24.30 -0.80 27.03
C ILE A 557 -23.33 -1.61 26.16
N HIS A 558 -22.81 -2.70 26.75
CA HIS A 558 -22.26 -3.87 26.08
C HIS A 558 -21.31 -3.68 24.88
N PHE A 559 -20.20 -2.95 25.05
CA PHE A 559 -19.03 -3.28 24.24
C PHE A 559 -18.60 -4.70 24.62
N GLN A 560 -19.01 -5.70 23.83
CA GLN A 560 -18.41 -7.02 23.90
C GLN A 560 -16.95 -6.83 23.52
N ARG A 561 -16.08 -6.74 24.54
CA ARG A 561 -14.63 -6.66 24.41
C ARG A 561 -14.13 -8.05 24.03
N VAL A 562 -14.38 -8.45 22.79
CA VAL A 562 -13.96 -9.75 22.28
C VAL A 562 -12.50 -9.61 21.89
N ALA A 563 -11.65 -10.49 22.40
CA ALA A 563 -10.31 -10.65 21.85
C ALA A 563 -10.42 -10.92 20.35
N ALA A 564 -9.52 -10.35 19.53
CA ALA A 564 -9.52 -10.65 18.11
C ALA A 564 -9.45 -12.18 17.91
N ILE A 565 -10.37 -12.72 17.12
CA ILE A 565 -10.47 -14.16 16.88
C ILE A 565 -9.72 -14.45 15.60
N ASP A 566 -8.55 -15.07 15.72
CA ASP A 566 -7.74 -15.41 14.57
C ASP A 566 -7.87 -16.90 14.20
N THR A 567 -8.90 -17.24 13.42
CA THR A 567 -9.16 -18.63 13.00
C THR A 567 -8.86 -18.89 11.52
N HIS A 568 -8.67 -17.86 10.70
CA HIS A 568 -8.47 -18.02 9.26
C HIS A 568 -6.99 -17.79 8.89
N PRO A 569 -6.39 -18.57 7.97
CA PRO A 569 -4.95 -18.46 7.67
C PRO A 569 -4.53 -17.10 7.10
N THR A 570 -5.35 -16.48 6.24
CA THR A 570 -4.98 -15.25 5.51
C THR A 570 -5.83 -14.00 5.85
N ILE A 571 -6.94 -14.17 6.56
CA ILE A 571 -7.92 -13.10 6.82
C ILE A 571 -7.99 -12.87 8.32
N ALA A 572 -7.73 -11.65 8.77
CA ALA A 572 -7.94 -11.21 10.13
C ALA A 572 -9.40 -10.80 10.33
N LEU A 573 -9.99 -11.20 11.46
CA LEU A 573 -11.26 -10.70 11.95
C LEU A 573 -11.03 -9.95 13.27
N ASP A 574 -11.43 -8.68 13.29
CA ASP A 574 -11.59 -7.89 14.51
C ASP A 574 -13.10 -7.67 14.75
N PRO A 575 -13.75 -8.50 15.60
CA PRO A 575 -15.18 -8.39 15.86
C PRO A 575 -15.58 -7.01 16.39
N ASN A 576 -14.67 -6.31 17.10
CA ASN A 576 -14.94 -5.00 17.67
C ASN A 576 -15.15 -3.92 16.59
N LYS A 577 -14.70 -4.15 15.35
CA LYS A 577 -14.92 -3.23 14.22
C LYS A 577 -16.15 -3.61 13.39
N CYS A 578 -16.77 -4.77 13.64
CA CYS A 578 -17.91 -5.25 12.86
C CYS A 578 -19.17 -4.48 13.24
N ILE A 579 -19.89 -3.95 12.25
CA ILE A 579 -21.20 -3.31 12.43
C ILE A 579 -22.38 -4.24 12.12
N ARG A 580 -22.12 -5.56 12.05
CA ARG A 580 -23.12 -6.60 11.78
C ARG A 580 -23.97 -6.34 10.53
N CYS A 581 -23.37 -5.77 9.48
CA CYS A 581 -24.09 -5.47 8.24
C CYS A 581 -24.33 -6.68 7.32
N GLU A 582 -23.81 -7.87 7.68
CA GLU A 582 -23.90 -9.14 6.94
C GLU A 582 -23.39 -9.15 5.49
N ARG A 583 -22.92 -8.02 4.94
CA ARG A 583 -22.36 -7.91 3.58
C ARG A 583 -21.38 -9.03 3.23
N CYS A 584 -20.50 -9.42 4.16
CA CYS A 584 -19.57 -10.53 3.95
C CYS A 584 -20.28 -11.88 3.74
N ALA A 585 -21.28 -12.20 4.57
CA ALA A 585 -22.03 -13.45 4.49
C ALA A 585 -22.92 -13.48 3.24
N VAL A 586 -23.63 -12.38 2.95
CA VAL A 586 -24.44 -12.21 1.74
C VAL A 586 -23.59 -12.39 0.49
N ALA A 587 -22.41 -11.77 0.43
CA ALA A 587 -21.54 -11.90 -0.73
C ALA A 587 -20.97 -13.32 -0.89
N CYS A 588 -20.60 -13.96 0.21
CA CYS A 588 -20.14 -15.35 0.23
C CYS A 588 -21.23 -16.31 -0.28
N ARG A 589 -22.50 -16.06 0.06
CA ARG A 589 -23.64 -16.88 -0.36
C ARG A 589 -24.07 -16.59 -1.80
N ILE A 590 -24.16 -15.33 -2.21
CA ILE A 590 -24.74 -14.92 -3.50
C ILE A 590 -23.70 -14.91 -4.63
N PHE A 591 -22.51 -14.34 -4.39
CA PHE A 591 -21.50 -14.18 -5.43
C PHE A 591 -20.52 -15.34 -5.46
N GLN A 592 -20.06 -15.81 -4.30
CA GLN A 592 -19.13 -16.94 -4.24
C GLN A 592 -19.85 -18.30 -4.24
N CYS A 593 -21.12 -18.32 -3.83
CA CYS A 593 -21.96 -19.52 -3.71
C CYS A 593 -21.30 -20.63 -2.87
N SER A 594 -20.48 -20.24 -1.88
CA SER A 594 -19.80 -21.18 -0.97
C SER A 594 -20.47 -21.30 0.39
N ASP A 595 -21.27 -20.29 0.77
CA ASP A 595 -21.97 -20.23 2.07
C ASP A 595 -21.04 -20.56 3.25
N ALA A 596 -19.83 -20.00 3.18
CA ALA A 596 -18.69 -20.35 4.04
C ALA A 596 -18.55 -19.46 5.27
N ILE A 597 -19.51 -18.57 5.49
CA ILE A 597 -19.52 -17.64 6.62
C ILE A 597 -20.80 -17.90 7.40
N ASP A 598 -20.66 -18.57 8.53
CA ASP A 598 -21.72 -18.66 9.54
C ASP A 598 -21.77 -17.32 10.29
N PHE A 599 -22.90 -16.63 10.20
CA PHE A 599 -23.07 -15.29 10.75
C PHE A 599 -24.10 -15.33 11.88
N LYS A 600 -23.61 -15.48 13.11
CA LYS A 600 -24.43 -15.35 14.33
C LYS A 600 -24.25 -13.96 14.93
N ASP A 601 -23.20 -13.76 15.73
CA ASP A 601 -22.88 -12.47 16.35
C ASP A 601 -21.80 -11.69 15.55
N TRP A 602 -20.95 -12.44 14.85
CA TRP A 602 -19.85 -12.00 13.97
C TRP A 602 -19.54 -13.12 12.97
N PRO A 603 -18.85 -12.83 11.85
CA PRO A 603 -18.57 -13.85 10.84
C PRO A 603 -17.66 -14.95 11.39
N ARG A 604 -18.00 -16.21 11.12
CA ARG A 604 -17.16 -17.38 11.41
C ARG A 604 -16.95 -18.16 10.13
N PHE A 605 -15.67 -18.33 9.76
CA PHE A 605 -15.32 -19.08 8.56
C PHE A 605 -15.45 -20.58 8.80
N THR A 606 -16.10 -21.28 7.88
CA THR A 606 -16.15 -22.74 7.84
C THR A 606 -15.09 -23.29 6.89
N ASP A 607 -14.95 -24.62 6.84
CA ASP A 607 -14.12 -25.35 5.88
C ASP A 607 -14.53 -25.16 4.41
N LYS A 608 -15.75 -24.65 4.16
CA LYS A 608 -16.23 -24.28 2.81
C LYS A 608 -15.53 -23.03 2.24
N CYS A 609 -14.75 -22.31 3.05
CA CYS A 609 -14.12 -21.06 2.63
C CYS A 609 -12.98 -21.32 1.64
N VAL A 610 -13.11 -20.82 0.42
CA VAL A 610 -12.05 -20.92 -0.61
C VAL A 610 -11.04 -19.77 -0.58
N SER A 611 -11.10 -18.91 0.44
CA SER A 611 -10.20 -17.76 0.60
C SER A 611 -10.18 -16.84 -0.65
N CYS A 612 -11.35 -16.47 -1.19
CA CYS A 612 -11.42 -15.57 -2.35
C CYS A 612 -11.17 -14.10 -2.01
N GLY A 613 -11.32 -13.69 -0.75
CA GLY A 613 -11.08 -12.30 -0.32
C GLY A 613 -12.26 -11.34 -0.51
N LEU A 614 -13.34 -11.74 -1.19
CA LEU A 614 -14.51 -10.87 -1.43
C LEU A 614 -15.11 -10.27 -0.14
N CYS A 615 -15.09 -11.02 0.97
CA CYS A 615 -15.55 -10.54 2.26
C CYS A 615 -14.68 -9.42 2.86
N VAL A 616 -13.39 -9.38 2.51
CA VAL A 616 -12.46 -8.32 2.89
C VAL A 616 -12.73 -7.07 2.07
N ASP A 617 -12.83 -7.21 0.75
CA ASP A 617 -13.02 -6.09 -0.18
C ASP A 617 -14.38 -5.38 0.05
N LEU A 618 -15.40 -6.12 0.50
CA LEU A 618 -16.71 -5.57 0.83
C LEU A 618 -16.87 -5.08 2.27
N CYS A 619 -15.89 -5.31 3.16
CA CYS A 619 -16.02 -4.93 4.56
C CYS A 619 -15.95 -3.39 4.72
N PRO A 620 -17.04 -2.72 5.17
CA PRO A 620 -17.09 -1.25 5.18
C PRO A 620 -16.30 -0.61 6.32
N THR A 621 -15.83 -1.39 7.29
CA THR A 621 -15.26 -0.90 8.55
C THR A 621 -13.87 -1.44 8.87
N GLY A 622 -13.30 -2.29 8.01
CA GLY A 622 -12.04 -2.98 8.30
C GLY A 622 -12.14 -4.02 9.42
N ALA A 623 -13.33 -4.58 9.66
CA ALA A 623 -13.51 -5.71 10.57
C ALA A 623 -12.93 -7.00 10.00
N LEU A 624 -13.10 -7.22 8.69
CA LEU A 624 -12.44 -8.27 7.94
C LEU A 624 -11.35 -7.64 7.08
N MET A 625 -10.12 -8.08 7.28
CA MET A 625 -8.95 -7.55 6.60
C MET A 625 -8.00 -8.66 6.22
N GLU A 626 -7.18 -8.43 5.21
CA GLU A 626 -6.07 -9.32 4.94
C GLU A 626 -5.01 -9.17 6.03
N LYS A 627 -4.50 -10.28 6.58
CA LYS A 627 -3.50 -10.23 7.66
C LYS A 627 -2.23 -9.46 7.29
N ARG A 628 -1.93 -9.37 5.99
CA ARG A 628 -0.73 -8.72 5.45
C ARG A 628 -0.85 -7.22 5.28
N GLN A 629 -2.06 -6.65 5.21
CA GLN A 629 -2.32 -5.23 4.90
C GLN A 629 -1.76 -4.21 5.91
N GLY A 630 -0.94 -4.65 6.87
CA GLY A 630 -0.22 -3.79 7.78
C GLY A 630 -1.09 -2.69 8.42
N ARG A 631 -0.55 -1.49 8.52
CA ARG A 631 -1.21 -0.35 9.22
C ARG A 631 -1.99 0.55 8.26
N ALA A 632 -2.84 1.42 8.80
CA ALA A 632 -3.73 2.35 8.09
C ALA A 632 -3.12 3.16 6.92
N VAL A 633 -1.82 3.42 6.95
CA VAL A 633 -1.13 4.25 5.95
C VAL A 633 -0.76 3.51 4.68
N GLU A 634 -0.70 2.19 4.77
CA GLU A 634 -0.70 1.34 3.58
C GLU A 634 -2.03 1.50 2.84
N ARG A 635 -3.06 2.01 3.52
CA ARG A 635 -4.37 2.31 2.98
C ARG A 635 -4.63 3.77 2.54
N LEU A 636 -3.60 4.57 2.29
CA LEU A 636 -3.77 5.94 1.78
C LEU A 636 -3.01 6.16 0.48
N HIS A 637 -3.65 6.73 -0.53
CA HIS A 637 -3.03 7.20 -1.79
C HIS A 637 -2.16 6.15 -2.50
N TRP A 638 -2.59 4.88 -2.49
CA TRP A 638 -1.99 3.87 -3.33
C TRP A 638 -2.39 4.11 -4.79
N GLN A 639 -1.49 3.81 -5.72
CA GLN A 639 -1.82 3.70 -7.13
C GLN A 639 -2.52 2.36 -7.36
N SER A 640 -3.60 2.36 -8.13
CA SER A 640 -4.28 1.12 -8.55
C SER A 640 -3.86 0.80 -9.97
N VAL A 641 -3.23 -0.35 -10.17
CA VAL A 641 -2.71 -0.78 -11.46
C VAL A 641 -3.35 -2.13 -11.83
N PRO A 642 -4.32 -2.15 -12.76
CA PRO A 642 -4.90 -3.40 -13.25
C PRO A 642 -3.83 -4.26 -13.94
N SER A 643 -3.79 -5.55 -13.62
CA SER A 643 -2.91 -6.53 -14.26
C SER A 643 -3.53 -7.93 -14.24
N HIS A 644 -2.83 -8.94 -14.79
CA HIS A 644 -3.35 -10.31 -14.88
C HIS A 644 -2.48 -11.31 -14.12
N CYS A 645 -3.14 -12.11 -13.29
CA CYS A 645 -2.52 -13.11 -12.43
C CYS A 645 -1.83 -14.22 -13.23
N VAL A 646 -0.59 -14.54 -12.87
CA VAL A 646 0.24 -15.56 -13.53
C VAL A 646 0.29 -16.92 -12.82
N GLN A 647 -0.64 -17.18 -11.90
CA GLN A 647 -0.60 -18.35 -11.00
C GLN A 647 -1.30 -19.62 -11.53
N CYS A 648 -2.19 -19.48 -12.53
CA CYS A 648 -2.88 -20.60 -13.19
C CYS A 648 -3.40 -20.16 -14.56
N GLY A 649 -3.90 -21.10 -15.36
CA GLY A 649 -4.41 -20.87 -16.72
C GLY A 649 -5.56 -19.87 -16.86
N CYS A 650 -6.24 -19.46 -15.77
CA CYS A 650 -7.34 -18.51 -15.86
C CYS A 650 -6.93 -17.10 -16.31
N GLY A 651 -5.74 -16.62 -15.92
CA GLY A 651 -5.30 -15.25 -16.21
C GLY A 651 -6.23 -14.17 -15.63
N CYS A 652 -6.67 -14.31 -14.38
CA CYS A 652 -7.63 -13.37 -13.77
C CYS A 652 -7.10 -11.92 -13.74
N GLU A 653 -7.93 -10.94 -14.11
CA GLU A 653 -7.64 -9.54 -13.81
C GLU A 653 -7.67 -9.35 -12.29
N VAL A 654 -6.61 -8.71 -11.80
CA VAL A 654 -6.41 -8.29 -10.42
C VAL A 654 -6.00 -6.82 -10.40
N ASP A 655 -6.23 -6.15 -9.28
CA ASP A 655 -5.87 -4.76 -9.12
C ASP A 655 -4.71 -4.63 -8.11
N LEU A 656 -3.52 -4.31 -8.62
CA LEU A 656 -2.31 -4.17 -7.82
C LEU A 656 -2.32 -2.81 -7.13
N LYS A 657 -2.37 -2.81 -5.79
CA LYS A 657 -2.31 -1.58 -5.02
C LYS A 657 -0.86 -1.29 -4.64
N VAL A 658 -0.28 -0.27 -5.26
CA VAL A 658 1.14 0.07 -5.13
C VAL A 658 1.32 1.38 -4.37
N LYS A 659 2.30 1.44 -3.48
CA LYS A 659 2.68 2.67 -2.78
C LYS A 659 4.17 2.69 -2.54
N GLY A 660 4.85 3.80 -2.85
CA GLY A 660 6.28 3.95 -2.59
C GLY A 660 7.16 2.87 -3.25
N GLY A 661 6.76 2.37 -4.43
CA GLY A 661 7.49 1.31 -5.13
C GLY A 661 7.30 -0.11 -4.58
N ARG A 662 6.38 -0.34 -3.63
CA ARG A 662 6.01 -1.69 -3.15
C ARG A 662 4.55 -2.05 -3.43
N LEU A 663 4.31 -3.33 -3.63
CA LEU A 663 2.97 -3.91 -3.64
C LEU A 663 2.43 -3.97 -2.21
N VAL A 664 1.32 -3.28 -1.94
CA VAL A 664 0.67 -3.26 -0.63
C VAL A 664 -0.24 -4.48 -0.46
N TRP A 665 -1.11 -4.70 -1.44
CA TRP A 665 -2.00 -5.85 -1.54
C TRP A 665 -2.56 -5.95 -2.96
N ILE A 666 -3.20 -7.07 -3.26
CA ILE A 666 -3.78 -7.38 -4.57
C ILE A 666 -5.29 -7.45 -4.39
N ALA A 667 -6.07 -6.50 -4.88
CA ALA A 667 -7.54 -6.56 -4.77
C ALA A 667 -8.17 -7.33 -5.95
N ASP A 668 -9.47 -7.65 -5.84
CA ASP A 668 -10.23 -8.08 -7.02
C ASP A 668 -10.13 -7.03 -8.13
N GLY A 669 -9.97 -7.49 -9.37
CA GLY A 669 -10.01 -6.65 -10.56
C GLY A 669 -11.42 -6.12 -10.85
N ARG A 670 -11.60 -5.48 -12.00
CA ARG A 670 -12.92 -4.95 -12.41
C ARG A 670 -13.84 -6.09 -12.82
N ASP A 671 -15.14 -5.78 -12.94
CA ASP A 671 -16.14 -6.69 -13.51
C ASP A 671 -15.97 -6.78 -15.04
N VAL A 672 -14.87 -7.40 -15.46
CA VAL A 672 -14.46 -7.57 -16.85
C VAL A 672 -13.89 -8.98 -17.04
N PRO A 673 -13.82 -9.48 -18.29
CA PRO A 673 -13.19 -10.76 -18.58
C PRO A 673 -11.70 -10.81 -18.13
N PRO A 674 -11.18 -12.01 -17.81
CA PRO A 674 -11.86 -13.32 -17.91
C PRO A 674 -12.68 -13.70 -16.65
N ASN A 675 -12.44 -13.05 -15.52
CA ASN A 675 -12.90 -13.50 -14.21
C ASN A 675 -14.02 -12.67 -13.56
N HIS A 676 -14.39 -11.51 -14.10
CA HIS A 676 -15.53 -10.70 -13.63
C HIS A 676 -15.49 -10.44 -12.11
N ALA A 677 -14.46 -9.70 -11.67
CA ALA A 677 -14.20 -9.38 -10.26
C ALA A 677 -14.24 -10.60 -9.32
N SER A 678 -13.79 -11.77 -9.80
CA SER A 678 -13.73 -13.00 -9.00
C SER A 678 -12.32 -13.55 -9.00
N THR A 679 -11.62 -13.50 -7.87
CA THR A 679 -10.29 -14.09 -7.74
C THR A 679 -10.29 -15.33 -6.84
N CYS A 680 -9.13 -15.95 -6.69
CA CYS A 680 -8.93 -17.07 -5.78
C CYS A 680 -7.76 -16.78 -4.84
N SER A 681 -7.59 -17.63 -3.83
CA SER A 681 -6.51 -17.50 -2.86
C SER A 681 -5.11 -17.45 -3.48
N ARG A 682 -4.89 -18.09 -4.63
CA ARG A 682 -3.60 -18.06 -5.33
C ARG A 682 -3.28 -16.67 -5.88
N GLY A 683 -4.20 -16.06 -6.61
CA GLY A 683 -4.00 -14.72 -7.16
C GLY A 683 -4.08 -13.63 -6.09
N ARG A 684 -5.06 -13.74 -5.19
CA ARG A 684 -5.36 -12.74 -4.16
C ARG A 684 -4.31 -12.70 -3.07
N PHE A 685 -3.87 -13.89 -2.62
CA PHE A 685 -2.94 -14.01 -1.51
C PHE A 685 -1.58 -14.53 -1.96
N ARG A 686 -1.51 -15.78 -2.42
CA ARG A 686 -0.25 -16.51 -2.64
C ARG A 686 0.72 -15.84 -3.62
N ALA A 687 0.23 -15.17 -4.68
CA ALA A 687 1.08 -14.52 -5.68
C ALA A 687 2.07 -13.52 -5.06
N TYR A 688 1.66 -12.84 -4.00
CA TYR A 688 2.53 -11.97 -3.23
C TYR A 688 3.56 -12.78 -2.42
N ASP A 689 3.12 -13.80 -1.68
CA ASP A 689 4.01 -14.59 -0.80
C ASP A 689 5.09 -15.32 -1.61
N ASP A 690 4.69 -15.96 -2.70
CA ASP A 690 5.55 -16.77 -3.57
C ASP A 690 6.63 -15.94 -4.28
N GLN A 691 6.55 -14.61 -4.27
CA GLN A 691 7.49 -13.77 -5.01
C GLN A 691 8.14 -12.67 -4.19
N TRP A 692 7.44 -12.09 -3.22
CA TRP A 692 7.93 -10.93 -2.48
C TRP A 692 8.36 -11.28 -1.05
N LYS A 693 7.90 -12.42 -0.51
CA LYS A 693 8.33 -12.92 0.81
C LYS A 693 9.51 -13.88 0.71
N GLU A 694 9.59 -14.62 -0.38
CA GLU A 694 10.71 -15.54 -0.65
C GLU A 694 11.98 -14.78 -1.07
N ARG A 695 13.10 -15.51 -1.11
CA ARG A 695 14.41 -14.93 -1.43
C ARG A 695 14.50 -14.62 -2.93
N ARG A 696 14.19 -13.37 -3.28
CA ARG A 696 14.37 -12.82 -4.64
C ARG A 696 15.81 -12.98 -5.14
N VAL A 697 15.96 -13.28 -6.42
CA VAL A 697 17.23 -13.19 -7.14
C VAL A 697 17.28 -11.80 -7.77
N LEU A 698 18.08 -10.90 -7.18
CA LEU A 698 18.13 -9.49 -7.55
C LEU A 698 19.38 -9.10 -8.35
N ARG A 699 20.34 -10.01 -8.52
CA ARG A 699 21.61 -9.77 -9.22
C ARG A 699 22.04 -11.03 -9.99
N PRO A 700 22.77 -10.88 -11.10
CA PRO A 700 23.37 -12.02 -11.79
C PRO A 700 24.36 -12.74 -10.89
N LEU A 701 24.34 -14.08 -10.93
CA LEU A 701 25.29 -14.93 -10.23
C LEU A 701 26.02 -15.82 -11.23
N VAL A 702 27.33 -15.98 -11.05
CA VAL A 702 28.15 -16.91 -11.84
C VAL A 702 28.88 -17.85 -10.89
N ARG A 703 28.91 -19.14 -11.23
CA ARG A 703 29.62 -20.14 -10.45
C ARG A 703 31.12 -20.05 -10.67
N GLU A 704 31.84 -19.83 -9.59
CA GLU A 704 33.30 -19.80 -9.54
C GLU A 704 33.79 -20.71 -8.41
N ASN A 705 34.71 -21.62 -8.72
CA ASN A 705 35.28 -22.56 -7.75
C ASN A 705 34.20 -23.31 -6.94
N GLY A 706 33.13 -23.73 -7.61
CA GLY A 706 32.01 -24.47 -7.01
C GLY A 706 30.94 -23.62 -6.32
N THR A 707 31.13 -22.30 -6.17
CA THR A 707 30.19 -21.42 -5.45
C THR A 707 29.62 -20.32 -6.35
N LEU A 708 28.33 -20.00 -6.21
CA LEU A 708 27.70 -18.87 -6.90
C LEU A 708 28.16 -17.54 -6.27
N LYS A 709 28.63 -16.62 -7.12
CA LYS A 709 29.04 -15.26 -6.70
C LYS A 709 28.35 -14.21 -7.55
N GLU A 710 28.08 -13.05 -6.95
CA GLU A 710 27.55 -11.89 -7.67
C GLU A 710 28.47 -11.48 -8.83
N ALA A 711 27.85 -11.17 -9.97
CA ALA A 711 28.52 -10.78 -11.20
C ALA A 711 27.74 -9.65 -11.88
N SER A 712 28.42 -8.91 -12.77
CA SER A 712 27.73 -7.95 -13.64
C SER A 712 26.93 -8.69 -14.73
N TRP A 713 25.88 -8.04 -15.24
CA TRP A 713 25.10 -8.54 -16.38
C TRP A 713 25.97 -8.93 -17.58
N GLY A 714 26.96 -8.10 -17.94
CA GLY A 714 27.85 -8.40 -19.07
C GLY A 714 28.61 -9.71 -18.89
N LYS A 715 29.25 -9.90 -17.72
CA LYS A 715 29.98 -11.13 -17.40
C LYS A 715 29.06 -12.36 -17.40
N ALA A 716 27.87 -12.23 -16.82
CA ALA A 716 26.92 -13.33 -16.75
C ALA A 716 26.40 -13.73 -18.14
N VAL A 717 26.03 -12.75 -18.97
CA VAL A 717 25.57 -12.98 -20.36
C VAL A 717 26.68 -13.58 -21.22
N ASP A 718 27.90 -13.06 -21.15
CA ASP A 718 29.04 -13.62 -21.88
C ASP A 718 29.26 -15.09 -21.50
N ARG A 719 29.15 -15.42 -20.20
CA ARG A 719 29.29 -16.79 -19.72
C ARG A 719 28.18 -17.70 -20.24
N VAL A 720 26.94 -17.21 -20.31
CA VAL A 720 25.80 -17.95 -20.89
C VAL A 720 26.06 -18.28 -22.35
N VAL A 721 26.37 -17.27 -23.16
CA VAL A 721 26.60 -17.43 -24.61
C VAL A 721 27.77 -18.38 -24.86
N GLN A 722 28.92 -18.14 -24.21
CA GLN A 722 30.11 -18.97 -24.39
C GLN A 722 29.89 -20.41 -23.91
N GLY A 723 29.22 -20.60 -22.78
CA GLY A 723 29.00 -21.93 -22.22
C GLY A 723 28.08 -22.78 -23.08
N LEU A 724 26.94 -22.24 -23.52
CA LEU A 724 26.01 -22.97 -24.38
C LEU A 724 26.60 -23.23 -25.78
N ARG A 725 27.33 -22.27 -26.37
CA ARG A 725 28.04 -22.48 -27.64
C ARG A 725 29.11 -23.55 -27.53
N ALA A 726 29.92 -23.54 -26.47
CA ALA A 726 30.94 -24.56 -26.25
C ALA A 726 30.36 -25.97 -26.18
N ILE A 727 29.17 -26.13 -25.57
CA ILE A 727 28.45 -27.41 -25.58
C ILE A 727 27.98 -27.76 -26.99
N ALA A 728 27.34 -26.84 -27.70
CA ALA A 728 26.86 -27.07 -29.07
C ALA A 728 28.00 -27.41 -30.04
N GLU A 729 29.16 -26.78 -29.91
CA GLU A 729 30.37 -27.06 -30.71
C GLU A 729 30.96 -28.44 -30.37
N LYS A 730 30.94 -28.83 -29.09
CA LYS A 730 31.53 -30.09 -28.61
C LYS A 730 30.66 -31.32 -28.93
N TYR A 731 29.34 -31.20 -28.76
CA TYR A 731 28.41 -32.33 -28.81
C TYR A 731 27.34 -32.21 -29.91
N GLY A 732 27.32 -31.10 -30.64
CA GLY A 732 26.34 -30.79 -31.67
C GLY A 732 25.17 -29.92 -31.15
N PRO A 733 24.49 -29.16 -32.02
CA PRO A 733 23.38 -28.28 -31.64
C PRO A 733 22.25 -28.97 -30.86
N GLU A 734 21.91 -30.21 -31.21
CA GLU A 734 20.88 -31.03 -30.55
C GLU A 734 21.22 -31.37 -29.07
N SER A 735 22.44 -31.10 -28.61
CA SER A 735 22.85 -31.29 -27.21
C SER A 735 22.52 -30.09 -26.32
N VAL A 736 22.01 -28.99 -26.89
CA VAL A 736 21.61 -27.79 -26.17
C VAL A 736 20.11 -27.59 -26.27
N GLY A 737 19.47 -27.10 -25.22
CA GLY A 737 18.06 -26.72 -25.28
C GLY A 737 17.60 -25.76 -24.20
N ALA A 738 16.29 -25.51 -24.17
CA ALA A 738 15.66 -24.65 -23.18
C ALA A 738 14.38 -25.24 -22.58
N LEU A 739 14.17 -24.99 -21.29
CA LEU A 739 12.90 -25.20 -20.59
C LEU A 739 12.32 -23.83 -20.21
N ALA A 740 11.35 -23.38 -21.00
CA ALA A 740 10.62 -22.14 -20.81
C ALA A 740 9.65 -22.20 -19.62
N SER A 741 9.36 -21.02 -19.05
CA SER A 741 8.33 -20.86 -18.02
C SER A 741 6.98 -20.58 -18.67
N PHE A 742 5.95 -21.31 -18.26
CA PHE A 742 4.56 -21.01 -18.65
C PHE A 742 4.02 -19.73 -18.00
N SER A 743 4.80 -19.04 -17.16
CA SER A 743 4.47 -17.74 -16.56
C SER A 743 5.25 -16.59 -17.21
N GLY A 744 6.17 -16.89 -18.13
CA GLY A 744 6.86 -15.90 -18.96
C GLY A 744 5.90 -15.18 -19.90
N SER A 745 6.27 -13.96 -20.30
CA SER A 745 5.55 -13.19 -21.30
C SER A 745 5.67 -13.85 -22.67
N CYS A 746 4.69 -13.65 -23.55
CA CYS A 746 4.78 -14.14 -24.91
C CYS A 746 6.00 -13.58 -25.65
N GLU A 747 6.41 -12.35 -25.34
CA GLU A 747 7.52 -11.66 -26.00
C GLU A 747 8.86 -12.26 -25.57
N GLY A 748 9.04 -12.50 -24.26
CA GLY A 748 10.19 -13.23 -23.74
C GLY A 748 10.26 -14.64 -24.32
N LEU A 749 9.16 -15.39 -24.29
CA LEU A 749 9.13 -16.75 -24.81
C LEU A 749 9.38 -16.82 -26.33
N TYR A 750 8.90 -15.83 -27.08
CA TYR A 750 9.17 -15.68 -28.51
C TYR A 750 10.66 -15.43 -28.79
N LEU A 751 11.30 -14.54 -28.04
CA LEU A 751 12.74 -14.29 -28.16
C LEU A 751 13.58 -15.51 -27.75
N LEU A 752 13.19 -16.21 -26.69
CA LEU A 752 13.88 -17.42 -26.24
C LEU A 752 13.85 -18.50 -27.33
N GLN A 753 12.68 -18.79 -27.91
CA GLN A 753 12.58 -19.81 -28.96
C GLN A 753 13.33 -19.40 -30.22
N LYS A 754 13.32 -18.09 -30.56
CA LYS A 754 14.04 -17.56 -31.73
C LYS A 754 15.54 -17.68 -31.54
N TRP A 755 16.06 -17.32 -30.35
CA TRP A 755 17.47 -17.45 -30.02
C TRP A 755 17.95 -18.90 -30.06
N MET A 756 17.19 -19.84 -29.48
CA MET A 756 17.54 -21.27 -29.54
C MET A 756 17.67 -21.77 -30.98
N ARG A 757 16.76 -21.37 -31.87
CA ARG A 757 16.75 -21.81 -33.27
C ARG A 757 17.75 -21.09 -34.17
N LEU A 758 17.99 -19.79 -33.95
CA LEU A 758 18.88 -18.99 -34.80
C LEU A 758 20.32 -18.97 -34.30
N GLY A 759 20.52 -18.73 -33.01
CA GLY A 759 21.84 -18.57 -32.39
C GLY A 759 22.50 -19.92 -32.07
N LEU A 760 21.75 -20.84 -31.48
CA LEU A 760 22.25 -22.16 -31.06
C LEU A 760 21.92 -23.29 -32.05
N LYS A 761 21.12 -22.99 -33.08
CA LYS A 761 20.71 -23.95 -34.14
C LYS A 761 20.08 -25.24 -33.60
N THR A 762 19.39 -25.16 -32.45
CA THR A 762 18.74 -26.31 -31.82
C THR A 762 17.22 -26.22 -31.97
N PRO A 763 16.52 -27.33 -32.24
CA PRO A 763 15.06 -27.39 -32.14
C PRO A 763 14.59 -27.57 -30.70
N HIS A 764 15.48 -27.88 -29.75
CA HIS A 764 15.11 -28.25 -28.39
C HIS A 764 14.70 -27.05 -27.53
N ILE A 765 13.39 -26.79 -27.51
CA ILE A 765 12.74 -25.92 -26.54
C ILE A 765 11.42 -26.55 -26.09
N ASP A 766 11.07 -26.43 -24.82
CA ASP A 766 9.83 -27.00 -24.27
C ASP A 766 9.43 -26.24 -23.01
N PHE A 767 8.26 -26.57 -22.45
CA PHE A 767 7.79 -26.03 -21.17
C PHE A 767 6.97 -27.08 -20.41
N PRO A 768 6.84 -26.98 -19.07
CA PRO A 768 6.00 -27.91 -18.31
C PRO A 768 4.56 -27.91 -18.83
N GLU A 769 3.93 -29.08 -18.94
CA GLU A 769 2.57 -29.27 -19.51
C GLU A 769 2.40 -29.07 -21.03
N ARG A 770 3.44 -28.79 -21.83
CA ARG A 770 3.30 -28.65 -23.30
C ARG A 770 2.47 -29.76 -23.95
N GLY A 771 2.76 -31.01 -23.62
CA GLY A 771 2.06 -32.17 -24.18
C GLY A 771 0.54 -32.15 -23.94
N ALA A 772 0.10 -31.63 -22.79
CA ALA A 772 -1.32 -31.46 -22.46
C ALA A 772 -1.97 -30.38 -23.33
N VAL A 773 -1.30 -29.23 -23.46
CA VAL A 773 -1.78 -28.09 -24.24
C VAL A 773 -1.85 -28.43 -25.72
N GLU A 774 -0.82 -29.08 -26.27
CA GLU A 774 -0.79 -29.47 -27.69
C GLU A 774 -1.89 -30.48 -28.02
N ALA A 775 -2.10 -31.49 -27.16
CA ALA A 775 -3.17 -32.46 -27.34
C ALA A 775 -4.57 -31.81 -27.25
N LEU A 776 -4.75 -30.84 -26.34
CA LEU A 776 -5.97 -30.06 -26.24
C LEU A 776 -6.24 -29.22 -27.50
N VAL A 777 -5.23 -28.50 -28.00
CA VAL A 777 -5.35 -27.69 -29.23
C VAL A 777 -5.70 -28.57 -30.43
N ARG A 778 -5.05 -29.73 -30.57
CA ARG A 778 -5.42 -30.72 -31.60
C ARG A 778 -6.88 -31.18 -31.47
N ALA A 779 -7.33 -31.50 -30.25
CA ALA A 779 -8.68 -31.97 -30.02
C ALA A 779 -9.73 -30.90 -30.38
N VAL A 780 -9.50 -29.64 -30.01
CA VAL A 780 -10.38 -28.51 -30.36
C VAL A 780 -10.42 -28.29 -31.87
N HIS A 781 -9.27 -28.33 -32.55
CA HIS A 781 -9.19 -28.13 -33.99
C HIS A 781 -9.87 -29.24 -34.81
N LEU A 782 -9.84 -30.49 -34.33
CA LEU A 782 -10.57 -31.59 -34.95
C LEU A 782 -12.08 -31.45 -34.81
N ALA A 783 -12.53 -30.89 -33.68
CA ALA A 783 -13.95 -30.78 -33.34
C ALA A 783 -14.65 -29.56 -33.96
N GLY A 784 -13.94 -28.46 -34.25
CA GLY A 784 -14.53 -27.19 -34.69
C GLY A 784 -13.66 -26.40 -35.66
N GLU A 785 -14.22 -25.39 -36.33
CA GLU A 785 -13.41 -24.40 -37.05
C GLU A 785 -12.73 -23.47 -36.03
N GLY A 786 -11.40 -23.45 -36.00
CA GLY A 786 -10.62 -22.59 -35.10
C GLY A 786 -10.76 -22.94 -33.61
N PHE A 787 -10.84 -21.91 -32.77
CA PHE A 787 -10.92 -22.03 -31.30
C PHE A 787 -12.34 -21.81 -30.75
N ALA A 788 -13.36 -21.89 -31.60
CA ALA A 788 -14.74 -21.55 -31.27
C ALA A 788 -15.33 -22.38 -30.12
N LEU A 789 -14.74 -23.56 -29.86
CA LEU A 789 -15.17 -24.48 -28.82
C LEU A 789 -14.61 -24.17 -27.42
N LEU A 790 -13.54 -23.37 -27.32
CA LEU A 790 -13.15 -22.81 -26.04
C LEU A 790 -14.18 -21.75 -25.68
N ALA A 791 -14.90 -21.92 -24.58
CA ALA A 791 -15.91 -20.96 -24.16
C ALA A 791 -15.32 -19.90 -23.20
N PRO A 792 -15.86 -18.67 -23.16
CA PRO A 792 -15.41 -17.69 -22.18
C PRO A 792 -15.64 -18.19 -20.75
N LEU A 793 -14.65 -18.13 -19.84
CA LEU A 793 -14.70 -18.71 -18.49
C LEU A 793 -16.00 -18.37 -17.74
N ALA A 794 -16.42 -17.10 -17.80
CA ALA A 794 -17.59 -16.63 -17.07
C ALA A 794 -18.93 -17.17 -17.63
N SER A 795 -18.95 -17.61 -18.88
CA SER A 795 -20.11 -18.27 -19.49
C SER A 795 -20.44 -19.59 -18.78
N LEU A 796 -19.46 -20.24 -18.13
CA LEU A 796 -19.67 -21.47 -17.36
C LEU A 796 -20.74 -21.30 -16.27
N ALA A 797 -20.90 -20.10 -15.72
CA ALA A 797 -21.94 -19.81 -14.72
C ALA A 797 -23.37 -19.91 -15.26
N ARG A 798 -23.53 -20.00 -16.58
CA ARG A 798 -24.81 -20.07 -17.29
C ARG A 798 -25.10 -21.48 -17.83
N ALA A 799 -24.12 -22.39 -17.75
CA ALA A 799 -24.24 -23.75 -18.26
C ALA A 799 -25.35 -24.53 -17.54
N PRO A 800 -26.25 -25.22 -18.26
CA PRO A 800 -27.34 -26.00 -17.67
C PRO A 800 -26.87 -27.34 -17.08
N ARG A 801 -25.79 -27.90 -17.65
CA ARG A 801 -25.21 -29.19 -17.27
C ARG A 801 -23.71 -29.16 -17.45
N ILE A 802 -22.96 -29.72 -16.50
CA ILE A 802 -21.50 -29.63 -16.45
C ILE A 802 -20.92 -31.03 -16.21
N LEU A 803 -20.02 -31.46 -17.11
CA LEU A 803 -19.16 -32.62 -16.92
C LEU A 803 -17.75 -32.14 -16.57
N SER A 804 -17.29 -32.43 -15.36
CA SER A 804 -15.93 -32.12 -14.90
C SER A 804 -15.08 -33.38 -14.94
N ILE A 805 -13.91 -33.31 -15.57
CA ILE A 805 -12.95 -34.43 -15.67
C ILE A 805 -11.71 -34.08 -14.86
N GLY A 806 -11.37 -34.92 -13.88
CA GLY A 806 -10.22 -34.73 -12.98
C GLY A 806 -10.37 -33.59 -11.97
N GLU A 807 -9.24 -33.08 -11.49
CA GLU A 807 -9.17 -32.10 -10.39
C GLU A 807 -9.19 -30.64 -10.89
N ALA A 808 -10.00 -30.36 -11.91
CA ALA A 808 -9.97 -29.09 -12.64
C ALA A 808 -10.14 -27.83 -11.76
N PHE A 809 -10.92 -27.92 -10.67
CA PHE A 809 -11.12 -26.78 -9.76
C PHE A 809 -9.94 -26.57 -8.80
N GLN A 810 -9.09 -27.57 -8.61
CA GLN A 810 -7.81 -27.39 -7.93
C GLN A 810 -6.80 -26.78 -8.89
N THR A 811 -6.76 -27.23 -10.15
CA THR A 811 -5.85 -26.67 -11.17
C THR A 811 -6.17 -25.22 -11.48
N ALA A 812 -7.45 -24.89 -11.71
CA ALA A 812 -7.94 -23.56 -12.06
C ALA A 812 -9.14 -23.13 -11.15
N PRO A 813 -8.89 -22.57 -9.95
CA PRO A 813 -9.92 -22.36 -8.92
C PRO A 813 -11.10 -21.46 -9.29
N VAL A 814 -10.90 -20.50 -10.21
CA VAL A 814 -11.98 -19.60 -10.64
C VAL A 814 -13.03 -20.33 -11.50
N LEU A 815 -12.66 -21.43 -12.18
CA LEU A 815 -13.67 -22.30 -12.80
C LEU A 815 -14.62 -22.86 -11.75
N GLY A 816 -14.11 -23.29 -10.59
CA GLY A 816 -14.92 -23.73 -9.46
C GLY A 816 -15.88 -22.65 -8.96
N THR A 817 -15.51 -21.36 -9.02
CA THR A 817 -16.41 -20.24 -8.71
C THR A 817 -17.58 -20.17 -9.70
N PHE A 818 -17.32 -20.27 -11.00
CA PHE A 818 -18.39 -20.24 -11.99
C PHE A 818 -19.28 -21.49 -11.95
N VAL A 819 -18.71 -22.67 -11.69
CA VAL A 819 -19.49 -23.90 -11.45
C VAL A 819 -20.39 -23.76 -10.23
N ARG A 820 -19.89 -23.22 -9.10
CA ARG A 820 -20.73 -22.94 -7.93
C ARG A 820 -21.90 -22.01 -8.25
N ARG A 821 -21.69 -21.00 -9.10
CA ARG A 821 -22.76 -20.09 -9.55
C ARG A 821 -23.79 -20.81 -10.44
N ALA A 822 -23.34 -21.64 -11.37
CA ALA A 822 -24.25 -22.42 -12.21
C ALA A 822 -25.12 -23.37 -11.36
N VAL A 823 -24.50 -24.10 -10.45
CA VAL A 823 -25.19 -25.05 -9.56
C VAL A 823 -26.08 -24.32 -8.55
N GLY A 824 -25.52 -23.35 -7.82
CA GLY A 824 -26.21 -22.68 -6.71
C GLY A 824 -27.29 -21.68 -7.13
N ASN A 825 -27.07 -20.92 -8.21
CA ASN A 825 -28.01 -19.88 -8.65
C ASN A 825 -28.96 -20.33 -9.76
N ARG A 826 -28.58 -21.36 -10.54
CA ARG A 826 -29.39 -21.85 -11.68
C ARG A 826 -29.79 -23.32 -11.58
N GLY A 827 -29.36 -24.05 -10.54
CA GLY A 827 -29.71 -25.46 -10.37
C GLY A 827 -29.07 -26.39 -11.40
N ALA A 828 -27.95 -25.98 -12.01
CA ALA A 828 -27.23 -26.81 -12.97
C ALA A 828 -26.79 -28.14 -12.35
N SER A 829 -26.78 -29.23 -13.11
CA SER A 829 -26.23 -30.50 -12.63
C SER A 829 -24.73 -30.57 -12.90
N LEU A 830 -23.96 -30.98 -11.88
CA LEU A 830 -22.53 -31.21 -11.96
C LEU A 830 -22.24 -32.71 -11.87
N ILE A 831 -21.58 -33.25 -12.88
CA ILE A 831 -21.14 -34.63 -12.95
C ILE A 831 -19.61 -34.62 -12.91
N CYS A 832 -19.01 -35.36 -11.98
CA CYS A 832 -17.56 -35.40 -11.80
C CYS A 832 -17.00 -36.77 -12.17
N LEU A 833 -16.14 -36.84 -13.18
CA LEU A 833 -15.34 -38.02 -13.50
C LEU A 833 -14.02 -37.94 -12.72
N GLY A 834 -14.03 -38.52 -11.51
CA GLY A 834 -12.95 -38.40 -10.52
C GLY A 834 -13.46 -37.99 -9.13
N PRO A 835 -12.57 -37.87 -8.12
CA PRO A 835 -12.98 -37.54 -6.76
C PRO A 835 -13.63 -36.14 -6.68
N PRO A 836 -14.57 -35.92 -5.75
CA PRO A 836 -15.15 -34.60 -5.53
C PRO A 836 -14.08 -33.58 -5.11
N ASN A 837 -13.99 -32.48 -5.85
CA ASN A 837 -13.01 -31.42 -5.58
C ASN A 837 -13.43 -30.58 -4.35
N ALA A 838 -12.52 -30.40 -3.38
CA ALA A 838 -12.75 -29.53 -2.22
C ALA A 838 -13.06 -28.07 -2.60
N SER A 839 -12.62 -27.63 -3.78
CA SER A 839 -12.89 -26.30 -4.36
C SER A 839 -14.13 -26.26 -5.26
N GLY A 840 -14.96 -27.31 -5.30
CA GLY A 840 -16.22 -27.37 -6.05
C GLY A 840 -17.47 -26.95 -5.24
N PRO A 841 -18.68 -27.06 -5.80
CA PRO A 841 -19.93 -26.93 -5.06
C PRO A 841 -20.18 -28.13 -4.14
N GLN A 842 -20.66 -27.89 -2.92
CA GLN A 842 -21.04 -28.95 -1.99
C GLN A 842 -22.52 -29.33 -2.16
N GLY A 843 -22.85 -30.63 -2.25
CA GLY A 843 -24.22 -31.16 -2.14
C GLY A 843 -25.02 -31.35 -3.43
N ALA A 844 -24.57 -30.82 -4.58
CA ALA A 844 -25.22 -30.98 -5.89
C ALA A 844 -24.26 -31.55 -6.95
N THR A 845 -23.45 -32.53 -6.53
CA THR A 845 -22.48 -33.24 -7.37
C THR A 845 -22.92 -34.69 -7.52
N ASP A 846 -22.90 -35.20 -8.74
CA ASP A 846 -23.02 -36.63 -9.06
C ASP A 846 -21.60 -37.18 -9.35
N PRO A 847 -20.86 -37.67 -8.34
CA PRO A 847 -19.53 -38.21 -8.56
C PRO A 847 -19.61 -39.58 -9.23
N LEU A 848 -19.00 -39.68 -10.41
CA LEU A 848 -18.72 -40.94 -11.07
C LEU A 848 -17.39 -41.46 -10.52
N GLU A 849 -17.46 -42.46 -9.64
CA GLU A 849 -16.29 -43.16 -9.10
C GLU A 849 -15.60 -43.97 -10.22
N VAL A 850 -14.84 -43.27 -11.05
CA VAL A 850 -14.05 -43.84 -12.14
C VAL A 850 -12.60 -43.48 -11.88
N GLU A 851 -11.78 -44.51 -11.69
CA GLU A 851 -10.35 -44.34 -11.44
C GLU A 851 -9.65 -43.74 -12.66
N PRO A 852 -8.57 -42.94 -12.48
CA PRO A 852 -7.83 -42.35 -13.60
C PRO A 852 -7.38 -43.35 -14.66
N SER A 853 -7.01 -44.57 -14.25
CA SER A 853 -6.63 -45.67 -15.15
C SER A 853 -7.77 -46.15 -16.05
N GLN A 854 -9.02 -45.90 -15.69
CA GLN A 854 -10.22 -46.29 -16.41
C GLN A 854 -10.77 -45.15 -17.29
N TRP A 855 -10.30 -43.91 -17.12
CA TRP A 855 -10.75 -42.75 -17.91
C TRP A 855 -10.63 -42.95 -19.42
N PRO A 856 -9.54 -43.50 -19.99
CA PRO A 856 -9.45 -43.72 -21.43
C PRO A 856 -10.61 -44.57 -21.96
N ALA A 857 -10.87 -45.72 -21.33
CA ALA A 857 -11.94 -46.61 -21.72
C ALA A 857 -13.32 -45.95 -21.57
N PHE A 858 -13.55 -45.27 -20.45
CA PHE A 858 -14.83 -44.63 -20.15
C PHE A 858 -15.13 -43.50 -21.13
N LEU A 859 -14.17 -42.61 -21.38
CA LEU A 859 -14.31 -41.47 -22.28
C LEU A 859 -14.47 -41.91 -23.74
N SER A 860 -13.71 -42.91 -24.20
CA SER A 860 -13.80 -43.39 -25.58
C SER A 860 -15.16 -44.02 -25.89
N VAL A 861 -15.69 -44.86 -25.00
CA VAL A 861 -17.01 -45.47 -25.21
C VAL A 861 -18.12 -44.43 -25.06
N LEU A 862 -18.02 -43.50 -24.11
CA LEU A 862 -18.99 -42.40 -23.96
C LEU A 862 -19.04 -41.53 -25.23
N ALA A 863 -17.87 -41.18 -25.78
CA ALA A 863 -17.75 -40.35 -26.98
C ALA A 863 -18.40 -41.03 -28.21
N ALA A 864 -18.09 -42.32 -28.43
CA ALA A 864 -18.69 -43.11 -29.50
C ALA A 864 -20.22 -43.18 -29.37
N ARG A 865 -20.73 -43.53 -28.18
CA ARG A 865 -22.18 -43.61 -27.93
C ARG A 865 -22.91 -42.28 -28.11
N LEU A 866 -22.29 -41.17 -27.71
CA LEU A 866 -22.87 -39.85 -27.92
C LEU A 866 -22.91 -39.46 -29.40
N MET A 867 -21.88 -39.80 -30.18
CA MET A 867 -21.88 -39.59 -31.63
C MET A 867 -22.95 -40.42 -32.32
N GLU A 868 -23.10 -41.71 -31.97
CA GLU A 868 -24.18 -42.57 -32.50
C GLU A 868 -25.57 -41.98 -32.23
N LYS A 869 -25.80 -41.42 -31.03
CA LYS A 869 -27.10 -40.87 -30.63
C LYS A 869 -27.40 -39.48 -31.23
N LYS A 870 -26.42 -38.58 -31.27
CA LYS A 870 -26.62 -37.20 -31.78
C LYS A 870 -26.50 -37.12 -33.31
N GLY A 871 -25.83 -38.09 -33.94
CA GLY A 871 -25.55 -38.08 -35.37
C GLY A 871 -24.46 -37.09 -35.76
N VAL A 872 -23.77 -37.36 -36.87
CA VAL A 872 -22.79 -36.45 -37.47
C VAL A 872 -23.43 -35.71 -38.64
N PRO A 873 -23.27 -34.37 -38.75
CA PRO A 873 -23.78 -33.63 -39.89
C PRO A 873 -23.26 -34.21 -41.22
N PRO A 874 -24.14 -34.52 -42.19
CA PRO A 874 -23.79 -35.28 -43.39
C PRO A 874 -22.78 -34.59 -44.33
N ASP A 875 -22.58 -33.27 -44.22
CA ASP A 875 -21.70 -32.48 -45.09
C ASP A 875 -20.32 -32.14 -44.47
N SER A 876 -19.91 -32.78 -43.37
CA SER A 876 -18.63 -32.49 -42.71
C SER A 876 -17.59 -33.61 -42.86
N ASP A 877 -16.73 -33.52 -43.88
CA ASP A 877 -15.62 -34.47 -44.12
C ASP A 877 -14.65 -34.58 -42.91
N ARG A 878 -14.52 -33.49 -42.13
CA ARG A 878 -13.74 -33.48 -40.88
C ARG A 878 -14.41 -34.29 -39.78
N LEU A 879 -15.70 -34.06 -39.52
CA LEU A 879 -16.41 -34.75 -38.44
C LEU A 879 -16.63 -36.23 -38.76
N GLY A 880 -16.79 -36.60 -40.03
CA GLY A 880 -16.84 -38.01 -40.45
C GLY A 880 -15.53 -38.76 -40.17
N LYS A 881 -14.36 -38.12 -40.36
CA LYS A 881 -13.06 -38.70 -39.98
C LYS A 881 -12.92 -38.85 -38.47
N LEU A 882 -13.35 -37.83 -37.72
CA LEU A 882 -13.35 -37.87 -36.25
C LEU A 882 -14.23 -39.01 -35.72
N GLU A 883 -15.43 -39.20 -36.28
CA GLU A 883 -16.34 -40.29 -35.93
C GLU A 883 -15.68 -41.65 -36.13
N GLN A 884 -15.10 -41.91 -37.30
CA GLN A 884 -14.39 -43.17 -37.58
C GLN A 884 -13.23 -43.42 -36.61
N GLU A 885 -12.46 -42.38 -36.29
CA GLU A 885 -11.33 -42.47 -35.36
C GLU A 885 -11.80 -42.79 -33.93
N VAL A 886 -12.91 -42.18 -33.50
CA VAL A 886 -13.51 -42.38 -32.17
C VAL A 886 -14.12 -43.77 -32.05
N MET A 887 -14.85 -44.26 -33.06
CA MET A 887 -15.39 -45.63 -33.07
C MET A 887 -14.26 -46.66 -32.97
N ARG A 888 -13.22 -46.53 -33.81
CA ARG A 888 -12.04 -47.40 -33.76
C ARG A 888 -11.34 -47.37 -32.40
N THR A 889 -11.27 -46.19 -31.80
CA THR A 889 -10.67 -46.04 -30.46
C THR A 889 -11.53 -46.73 -29.42
N ALA A 890 -12.86 -46.54 -29.44
CA ALA A 890 -13.79 -47.19 -28.54
C ALA A 890 -13.73 -48.73 -28.63
N ASP A 891 -13.65 -49.30 -29.84
CA ASP A 891 -13.50 -50.75 -30.05
C ASP A 891 -12.23 -51.34 -29.42
N ALA A 892 -11.19 -50.51 -29.28
CA ALA A 892 -9.92 -50.91 -28.68
C ALA A 892 -9.94 -50.89 -27.13
N TRP A 893 -11.05 -50.47 -26.50
CA TRP A 893 -11.19 -50.36 -25.05
C TRP A 893 -12.47 -51.05 -24.55
N SER A 894 -12.38 -51.78 -23.44
CA SER A 894 -13.53 -52.37 -22.76
C SER A 894 -13.84 -51.65 -21.46
N VAL A 895 -15.03 -51.07 -21.32
CA VAL A 895 -15.49 -50.49 -20.05
C VAL A 895 -15.85 -51.62 -19.07
N PRO A 896 -15.34 -51.59 -17.82
CA PRO A 896 -15.71 -52.56 -16.79
C PRO A 896 -17.23 -52.69 -16.62
N THR A 897 -17.73 -53.90 -16.40
CA THR A 897 -19.17 -54.15 -16.25
C THR A 897 -19.82 -53.28 -15.17
N SER A 898 -19.10 -53.01 -14.08
CA SER A 898 -19.55 -52.13 -12.99
C SER A 898 -19.79 -50.67 -13.40
N LEU A 899 -19.25 -50.22 -14.53
CA LEU A 899 -19.35 -48.84 -15.01
C LEU A 899 -20.29 -48.68 -16.21
N LYS A 900 -20.77 -49.78 -16.82
CA LYS A 900 -21.61 -49.74 -18.03
C LYS A 900 -22.92 -48.99 -17.80
N ASP A 901 -23.65 -49.34 -16.74
CA ASP A 901 -24.94 -48.69 -16.44
C ASP A 901 -24.76 -47.19 -16.15
N ARG A 902 -23.69 -46.83 -15.44
CA ARG A 902 -23.33 -45.43 -15.15
C ARG A 902 -22.99 -44.66 -16.43
N LEU A 903 -22.27 -45.28 -17.37
CA LEU A 903 -21.91 -44.70 -18.66
C LEU A 903 -23.15 -44.49 -19.53
N GLU A 904 -24.03 -45.48 -19.65
CA GLU A 904 -25.25 -45.35 -20.45
C GLU A 904 -26.18 -44.28 -19.87
N ALA A 905 -26.37 -44.26 -18.55
CA ALA A 905 -27.13 -43.21 -17.88
C ALA A 905 -26.53 -41.81 -18.07
N LEU A 906 -25.20 -41.68 -18.09
CA LEU A 906 -24.53 -40.43 -18.44
C LEU A 906 -24.77 -40.05 -19.90
N CYS A 907 -24.62 -41.02 -20.82
CA CYS A 907 -24.80 -40.81 -22.25
C CYS A 907 -26.21 -40.33 -22.57
N GLU A 908 -27.25 -40.95 -22.00
CA GLU A 908 -28.65 -40.51 -22.17
C GLU A 908 -28.86 -39.09 -21.64
N ARG A 909 -28.31 -38.80 -20.45
CA ARG A 909 -28.36 -37.49 -19.84
C ARG A 909 -27.70 -36.41 -20.69
N LEU A 910 -26.54 -36.67 -21.30
CA LEU A 910 -25.85 -35.70 -22.14
C LEU A 910 -26.47 -35.59 -23.54
N ALA A 911 -27.00 -36.68 -24.09
CA ALA A 911 -27.68 -36.70 -25.39
C ALA A 911 -29.01 -35.90 -25.36
N ALA A 912 -29.74 -35.96 -24.25
CA ALA A 912 -31.01 -35.25 -24.07
C ALA A 912 -30.84 -33.73 -23.87
N GLU A 913 -29.64 -33.26 -23.53
CA GLU A 913 -29.38 -31.83 -23.36
C GLU A 913 -29.03 -31.17 -24.70
N PRO A 914 -29.65 -30.00 -25.01
CA PRO A 914 -29.32 -29.26 -26.22
C PRO A 914 -27.84 -28.89 -26.21
N GLY A 915 -27.28 -28.37 -25.11
CA GLY A 915 -25.84 -28.19 -24.95
C GLY A 915 -25.41 -28.20 -23.49
N TRP A 916 -24.13 -28.47 -23.28
CA TRP A 916 -23.54 -28.68 -21.95
C TRP A 916 -22.09 -28.22 -21.90
N ALA A 917 -21.57 -28.03 -20.70
CA ALA A 917 -20.19 -27.60 -20.48
C ALA A 917 -19.29 -28.78 -20.10
N MET A 918 -18.10 -28.83 -20.69
CA MET A 918 -17.06 -29.80 -20.37
C MET A 918 -15.87 -29.09 -19.72
N VAL A 919 -15.64 -29.32 -18.43
CA VAL A 919 -14.48 -28.79 -17.70
C VAL A 919 -13.41 -29.88 -17.63
N VAL A 920 -12.21 -29.61 -18.14
CA VAL A 920 -11.18 -30.64 -18.35
C VAL A 920 -9.89 -30.27 -17.67
N ASP A 921 -9.43 -31.08 -16.71
CA ASP A 921 -8.06 -31.02 -16.22
C ASP A 921 -7.10 -31.66 -17.25
N ALA A 922 -6.53 -30.84 -18.13
CA ALA A 922 -5.66 -31.32 -19.20
C ALA A 922 -4.37 -31.93 -18.65
N ALA A 923 -3.88 -31.43 -17.51
CA ALA A 923 -2.68 -31.93 -16.85
C ALA A 923 -2.89 -33.34 -16.32
N ALA A 924 -4.05 -33.61 -15.70
CA ALA A 924 -4.42 -34.93 -15.21
C ALA A 924 -4.49 -35.96 -16.35
N LEU A 925 -5.11 -35.60 -17.49
CA LEU A 925 -5.14 -36.48 -18.68
C LEU A 925 -3.76 -36.71 -19.28
N ASN A 926 -2.87 -35.72 -19.22
CA ASN A 926 -1.53 -35.84 -19.77
C ASN A 926 -0.62 -36.79 -18.97
N ARG A 927 -0.93 -37.03 -17.68
CA ARG A 927 -0.23 -38.02 -16.83
C ARG A 927 -0.61 -39.47 -17.15
N LEU A 928 -1.64 -39.71 -17.95
CA LEU A 928 -2.00 -41.05 -18.37
C LEU A 928 -0.88 -41.69 -19.23
N PRO A 929 -0.73 -43.02 -19.21
CA PRO A 929 0.15 -43.72 -20.14
C PRO A 929 -0.18 -43.35 -21.58
N GLU A 930 0.82 -43.34 -22.46
CA GLU A 930 0.72 -42.80 -23.82
C GLU A 930 -0.53 -43.27 -24.59
N ARG A 931 -0.79 -44.59 -24.64
CA ARG A 931 -1.98 -45.16 -25.30
C ARG A 931 -3.29 -44.63 -24.70
N GLY A 932 -3.35 -44.50 -23.37
CA GLY A 932 -4.52 -43.97 -22.66
C GLY A 932 -4.70 -42.48 -22.86
N ARG A 933 -3.61 -41.70 -22.85
CA ARG A 933 -3.60 -40.26 -23.10
C ARG A 933 -4.13 -39.94 -24.50
N ILE A 934 -3.60 -40.61 -25.53
CA ILE A 934 -4.03 -40.41 -26.93
C ILE A 934 -5.54 -40.67 -27.05
N ALA A 935 -6.01 -41.81 -26.53
CA ALA A 935 -7.42 -42.17 -26.55
C ALA A 935 -8.29 -41.14 -25.82
N ALA A 936 -7.88 -40.67 -24.63
CA ALA A 936 -8.62 -39.67 -23.87
C ALA A 936 -8.77 -38.35 -24.64
N PHE A 937 -7.68 -37.79 -25.19
CA PHE A 937 -7.74 -36.53 -25.94
C PHE A 937 -8.50 -36.65 -27.28
N GLN A 938 -8.39 -37.78 -27.99
CA GLN A 938 -9.23 -38.05 -29.17
C GLN A 938 -10.72 -38.08 -28.79
N SER A 939 -11.05 -38.70 -27.65
CA SER A 939 -12.42 -38.77 -27.16
C SER A 939 -12.96 -37.38 -26.78
N LEU A 940 -12.12 -36.50 -26.21
CA LEU A 940 -12.50 -35.12 -25.92
C LEU A 940 -12.94 -34.34 -27.16
N ALA A 941 -12.28 -34.55 -28.31
CA ALA A 941 -12.67 -33.90 -29.56
C ALA A 941 -14.10 -34.28 -29.95
N ALA A 942 -14.46 -35.57 -29.86
CA ALA A 942 -15.82 -36.01 -30.12
C ALA A 942 -16.84 -35.49 -29.11
N LEU A 943 -16.51 -35.54 -27.82
CA LEU A 943 -17.36 -35.00 -26.76
C LEU A 943 -17.60 -33.49 -26.94
N ALA A 944 -16.59 -32.76 -27.40
CA ALA A 944 -16.69 -31.33 -27.69
C ALA A 944 -17.72 -31.01 -28.76
N VAL A 945 -17.83 -31.82 -29.82
CA VAL A 945 -18.90 -31.67 -30.83
C VAL A 945 -20.26 -31.77 -30.15
N GLY A 946 -20.42 -32.75 -29.25
CA GLY A 946 -21.67 -32.96 -28.51
C GLY A 946 -22.03 -31.87 -27.51
N THR A 947 -21.10 -30.96 -27.15
CA THR A 947 -21.38 -29.80 -26.29
C THR A 947 -22.23 -28.74 -26.99
N GLN A 948 -22.16 -28.66 -28.33
CA GLN A 948 -22.89 -27.68 -29.14
C GLN A 948 -24.29 -28.23 -29.46
N GLY A 949 -25.33 -27.44 -29.19
CA GLY A 949 -26.72 -27.78 -29.50
C GLY A 949 -27.25 -27.10 -30.77
N GLU A 950 -28.42 -27.53 -31.24
CA GLU A 950 -29.22 -26.74 -32.18
C GLU A 950 -29.64 -25.43 -31.50
N GLY A 951 -28.93 -24.34 -31.81
CA GLY A 951 -29.04 -23.05 -31.11
C GLY A 951 -27.96 -22.88 -30.04
N GLN A 952 -27.26 -21.74 -30.06
CA GLN A 952 -26.18 -21.40 -29.12
C GLN A 952 -26.69 -21.42 -27.67
N SER A 953 -26.52 -22.54 -26.98
CA SER A 953 -26.84 -22.66 -25.56
C SER A 953 -25.77 -21.93 -24.76
N GLU A 954 -26.20 -20.92 -24.03
CA GLU A 954 -25.32 -20.04 -23.28
C GLU A 954 -24.55 -20.84 -22.21
N GLY A 955 -23.21 -20.82 -22.27
CA GLY A 955 -22.34 -21.54 -21.36
C GLY A 955 -21.93 -22.94 -21.81
N ALA A 956 -22.43 -23.44 -22.95
CA ALA A 956 -21.93 -24.66 -23.57
C ALA A 956 -20.51 -24.49 -24.14
N GLY A 957 -19.74 -25.58 -24.18
CA GLY A 957 -18.37 -25.59 -24.71
C GLY A 957 -17.34 -26.22 -23.78
N ILE A 958 -16.07 -26.08 -24.13
CA ILE A 958 -14.93 -26.65 -23.39
C ILE A 958 -14.28 -25.57 -22.52
N TYR A 959 -13.99 -25.95 -21.28
CA TYR A 959 -13.30 -25.14 -20.29
C TYR A 959 -12.06 -25.90 -19.79
N PRO A 960 -10.90 -25.75 -20.44
CA PRO A 960 -9.69 -26.40 -19.98
C PRO A 960 -9.21 -25.75 -18.68
N ALA A 961 -8.73 -26.57 -17.74
CA ALA A 961 -7.98 -26.14 -16.58
C ALA A 961 -6.50 -26.41 -16.84
N LEU A 962 -5.72 -25.35 -17.05
CA LEU A 962 -4.26 -25.42 -17.24
C LEU A 962 -3.54 -24.93 -15.98
N ALA A 963 -2.41 -25.54 -15.62
CA ALA A 963 -1.65 -25.09 -14.44
C ALA A 963 -0.85 -23.82 -14.71
N GLY A 964 -0.41 -23.60 -15.96
CA GLY A 964 0.34 -22.42 -16.34
C GLY A 964 -0.49 -21.31 -16.98
N ALA A 965 -0.26 -20.06 -16.55
CA ALA A 965 -1.04 -18.89 -16.96
C ALA A 965 -0.90 -18.52 -18.44
N ASN A 966 0.26 -18.80 -19.04
CA ASN A 966 0.57 -18.54 -20.42
C ASN A 966 0.87 -19.82 -21.21
N SER A 967 0.37 -20.98 -20.78
CA SER A 967 0.71 -22.27 -21.44
C SER A 967 0.24 -22.32 -22.90
N LEU A 968 -0.93 -21.75 -23.19
CA LEU A 968 -1.42 -21.64 -24.57
C LEU A 968 -0.58 -20.63 -25.37
N GLY A 969 -0.18 -19.51 -24.76
CA GLY A 969 0.70 -18.53 -25.39
C GLY A 969 2.10 -19.08 -25.66
N ALA A 970 2.68 -19.85 -24.73
CA ALA A 970 3.96 -20.54 -24.90
C ALA A 970 3.95 -21.47 -26.12
N LEU A 971 2.87 -22.23 -26.31
CA LEU A 971 2.70 -23.05 -27.52
C LEU A 971 2.49 -22.18 -28.77
N LEU A 972 1.70 -21.10 -28.67
CA LEU A 972 1.42 -20.18 -29.77
C LEU A 972 2.68 -19.46 -30.28
N VAL A 973 3.60 -19.09 -29.40
CA VAL A 973 4.88 -18.47 -29.78
C VAL A 973 5.91 -19.48 -30.28
N GLY A 974 5.60 -20.78 -30.26
CA GLY A 974 6.50 -21.83 -30.74
C GLY A 974 7.54 -22.31 -29.72
N ALA A 975 7.28 -22.19 -28.42
CA ALA A 975 8.12 -22.79 -27.37
C ALA A 975 7.90 -24.32 -27.27
N ALA A 976 8.04 -25.03 -28.39
CA ALA A 976 7.84 -26.47 -28.49
C ALA A 976 8.84 -27.06 -29.49
N PRO A 977 9.27 -28.32 -29.32
CA PRO A 977 10.38 -28.87 -30.12
C PRO A 977 10.01 -29.10 -31.59
N ALA A 978 8.73 -29.29 -31.90
CA ALA A 978 8.24 -29.61 -33.24
C ALA A 978 7.42 -28.47 -33.88
N MET A 979 7.28 -27.32 -33.22
CA MET A 979 6.38 -26.24 -33.65
C MET A 979 7.08 -24.88 -33.63
N LEU A 980 6.80 -24.07 -34.64
CA LEU A 980 7.17 -22.67 -34.80
C LEU A 980 5.99 -21.75 -34.41
N PRO A 981 6.21 -20.42 -34.27
CA PRO A 981 5.13 -19.49 -33.93
C PRO A 981 3.91 -19.63 -34.87
N GLY A 982 2.71 -19.48 -34.32
CA GLY A 982 1.46 -19.65 -35.05
C GLY A 982 1.02 -21.11 -35.24
N TRP A 983 1.54 -22.03 -34.41
CA TRP A 983 1.31 -23.48 -34.49
C TRP A 983 1.79 -24.12 -35.81
N ILE A 984 2.83 -23.56 -36.41
CA ILE A 984 3.40 -24.08 -37.65
C ILE A 984 4.23 -25.33 -37.34
N SER A 985 3.89 -26.46 -37.94
CA SER A 985 4.70 -27.69 -37.83
C SER A 985 6.05 -27.50 -38.55
N LEU A 986 7.14 -27.99 -37.95
CA LEU A 986 8.44 -28.06 -38.63
C LEU A 986 8.42 -28.99 -39.87
N ASP A 987 7.40 -29.83 -40.03
CA ASP A 987 7.22 -30.68 -41.22
C ASP A 987 6.57 -29.94 -42.41
N ASP A 988 5.99 -28.75 -42.18
CA ASP A 988 5.37 -27.94 -43.24
C ASP A 988 6.40 -27.01 -43.87
N ALA A 989 7.10 -27.50 -44.89
CA ALA A 989 8.17 -26.76 -45.55
C ALA A 989 7.75 -25.38 -46.07
N ALA A 990 6.50 -25.22 -46.53
CA ALA A 990 6.01 -23.94 -47.06
C ALA A 990 5.78 -22.93 -45.92
N ALA A 991 5.17 -23.37 -44.82
CA ALA A 991 4.96 -22.52 -43.65
C ALA A 991 6.28 -22.21 -42.91
N VAL A 992 7.22 -23.15 -42.85
CA VAL A 992 8.57 -22.94 -42.31
C VAL A 992 9.32 -21.87 -43.11
N ALA A 993 9.23 -21.90 -44.45
CA ALA A 993 9.84 -20.87 -45.30
C ALA A 993 9.30 -19.45 -45.02
N LYS A 994 8.01 -19.33 -44.66
CA LYS A 994 7.44 -18.04 -44.23
C LYS A 994 8.10 -17.53 -42.95
N VAL A 995 8.28 -18.40 -41.94
CA VAL A 995 8.92 -18.03 -40.67
C VAL A 995 10.38 -17.64 -40.92
N ALA A 996 11.11 -18.41 -41.72
CA ALA A 996 12.48 -18.10 -42.10
C ALA A 996 12.59 -16.73 -42.80
N GLY A 997 11.63 -16.40 -43.68
CA GLY A 997 11.56 -15.10 -44.36
C GLY A 997 11.38 -13.92 -43.41
N VAL A 998 10.42 -14.00 -42.47
CA VAL A 998 10.19 -12.95 -41.47
C VAL A 998 11.40 -12.76 -40.54
N TRP A 999 12.08 -13.86 -40.19
CA TRP A 999 13.28 -13.80 -39.35
C TRP A 999 14.56 -13.45 -40.11
N GLU A 1000 14.49 -13.28 -41.43
CA GLU A 1000 15.66 -13.14 -42.30
C GLU A 1000 16.70 -14.26 -42.06
N ALA A 1001 16.21 -15.46 -41.78
CA ALA A 1001 17.02 -16.62 -41.44
C ALA A 1001 17.31 -17.46 -42.70
N GLY A 1002 18.46 -18.14 -42.69
CA GLY A 1002 18.72 -19.27 -43.59
C GLY A 1002 17.93 -20.50 -43.17
N ASP A 1003 18.59 -21.66 -43.13
CA ASP A 1003 17.92 -22.90 -42.70
C ASP A 1003 17.62 -22.91 -41.20
N LEU A 1004 16.38 -23.32 -40.87
CA LEU A 1004 15.93 -23.60 -39.51
C LEU A 1004 16.21 -25.07 -39.14
N PRO A 1005 16.40 -25.38 -37.84
CA PRO A 1005 16.66 -26.75 -37.41
C PRO A 1005 15.49 -27.68 -37.77
N ALA A 1006 15.82 -28.91 -38.16
CA ALA A 1006 14.82 -29.93 -38.47
C ALA A 1006 14.08 -30.37 -37.20
N ARG A 1007 12.94 -31.03 -37.39
CA ARG A 1007 12.21 -31.66 -36.30
C ARG A 1007 13.10 -32.68 -35.56
N PRO A 1008 13.16 -32.64 -34.21
CA PRO A 1008 14.02 -33.55 -33.47
C PRO A 1008 13.42 -34.95 -33.41
N SER A 1009 14.29 -35.95 -33.29
CA SER A 1009 13.90 -37.36 -33.20
C SER A 1009 13.15 -37.72 -31.91
N VAL A 1010 13.39 -36.97 -30.83
CA VAL A 1010 12.72 -37.08 -29.53
C VAL A 1010 12.39 -35.69 -28.99
N GLY A 1011 11.41 -35.57 -28.10
CA GLY A 1011 11.09 -34.28 -27.48
C GLY A 1011 12.18 -33.79 -26.52
N THR A 1012 12.22 -32.49 -26.22
CA THR A 1012 13.23 -31.87 -25.33
C THR A 1012 13.23 -32.49 -23.92
N MET A 1013 12.07 -32.67 -23.30
CA MET A 1013 11.97 -33.29 -21.96
C MET A 1013 12.50 -34.74 -21.95
N GLU A 1014 12.26 -35.48 -23.04
CA GLU A 1014 12.76 -36.84 -23.20
C GLU A 1014 14.27 -36.85 -23.46
N ALA A 1015 14.77 -35.95 -24.31
CA ALA A 1015 16.20 -35.77 -24.55
C ALA A 1015 16.95 -35.45 -23.27
N LEU A 1016 16.38 -34.60 -22.40
CA LEU A 1016 16.92 -34.29 -21.08
C LEU A 1016 16.96 -35.53 -20.18
N ALA A 1017 15.85 -36.25 -20.06
CA ALA A 1017 15.76 -37.47 -19.24
C ALA A 1017 16.73 -38.58 -19.71
N GLN A 1018 16.99 -38.66 -21.02
CA GLN A 1018 17.96 -39.59 -21.62
C GLN A 1018 19.41 -39.08 -21.53
N GLY A 1019 19.65 -37.91 -20.92
CA GLY A 1019 20.98 -37.32 -20.77
C GLY A 1019 21.60 -36.82 -22.07
N ARG A 1020 20.80 -36.59 -23.12
CA ARG A 1020 21.25 -36.07 -24.43
C ARG A 1020 21.51 -34.57 -24.39
N LEU A 1021 20.78 -33.83 -23.55
CA LEU A 1021 21.04 -32.40 -23.34
C LEU A 1021 22.19 -32.21 -22.36
N LYS A 1022 23.27 -31.59 -22.84
CA LYS A 1022 24.48 -31.25 -22.06
C LYS A 1022 24.51 -29.78 -21.68
N GLY A 1023 23.78 -28.92 -22.40
CA GLY A 1023 23.63 -27.50 -22.12
C GLY A 1023 22.16 -27.15 -22.01
N LEU A 1024 21.75 -26.47 -20.95
CA LEU A 1024 20.33 -26.19 -20.73
C LEU A 1024 20.10 -24.78 -20.18
N PHE A 1025 19.12 -24.08 -20.75
CA PHE A 1025 18.59 -22.83 -20.22
C PHE A 1025 17.21 -23.08 -19.59
N VAL A 1026 17.06 -22.84 -18.28
CA VAL A 1026 15.82 -23.10 -17.55
C VAL A 1026 15.26 -21.80 -16.98
N GLN A 1027 14.01 -21.48 -17.31
CA GLN A 1027 13.27 -20.36 -16.70
C GLN A 1027 12.42 -20.86 -15.53
N GLU A 1028 12.54 -20.18 -14.39
CA GLU A 1028 11.74 -20.40 -13.18
C GLU A 1028 11.59 -21.89 -12.81
N SER A 1029 12.70 -22.53 -12.42
CA SER A 1029 12.77 -23.99 -12.18
C SER A 1029 11.75 -24.52 -11.16
N ARG A 1030 11.21 -23.65 -10.30
CA ARG A 1030 10.08 -23.96 -9.40
C ARG A 1030 8.83 -24.46 -10.13
N HIS A 1031 8.56 -23.99 -11.34
CA HIS A 1031 7.40 -24.41 -12.13
C HIS A 1031 7.59 -25.83 -12.67
N LEU A 1032 8.82 -26.18 -13.03
CA LEU A 1032 9.20 -27.55 -13.38
C LEU A 1032 9.11 -28.50 -12.18
N ALA A 1033 9.47 -28.03 -10.98
CA ALA A 1033 9.30 -28.79 -9.74
C ALA A 1033 7.83 -28.99 -9.36
N ALA A 1034 7.03 -27.92 -9.45
CA ALA A 1034 5.60 -27.96 -9.14
C ALA A 1034 4.81 -28.86 -10.09
N SER A 1035 5.25 -29.04 -11.33
CA SER A 1035 4.60 -29.96 -12.28
C SER A 1035 4.88 -31.44 -11.98
N GLY A 1036 5.77 -31.76 -11.03
CA GLY A 1036 6.20 -33.13 -10.74
C GLY A 1036 6.95 -33.78 -11.89
N SER A 1037 7.65 -32.97 -12.72
CA SER A 1037 8.33 -33.47 -13.90
C SER A 1037 9.59 -34.27 -13.51
N PRO A 1038 9.79 -35.50 -14.04
CA PRO A 1038 11.05 -36.23 -13.90
C PRO A 1038 12.27 -35.46 -14.43
N ALA A 1039 12.05 -34.45 -15.29
CA ALA A 1039 13.10 -33.57 -15.79
C ALA A 1039 13.83 -32.79 -14.70
N MET A 1040 13.23 -32.59 -13.52
CA MET A 1040 13.89 -31.92 -12.39
C MET A 1040 15.15 -32.66 -11.92
N GLU A 1041 15.05 -33.98 -11.74
CA GLU A 1041 16.19 -34.80 -11.30
C GLU A 1041 17.28 -34.84 -12.37
N ALA A 1042 16.88 -34.80 -13.64
CA ALA A 1042 17.79 -34.79 -14.78
C ALA A 1042 18.64 -33.51 -14.88
N LEU A 1043 18.26 -32.41 -14.22
CA LEU A 1043 19.04 -31.16 -14.21
C LEU A 1043 20.44 -31.35 -13.63
N GLN A 1044 20.62 -32.25 -12.66
CA GLN A 1044 21.91 -32.56 -12.05
C GLN A 1044 22.92 -33.12 -13.06
N GLY A 1045 22.44 -33.76 -14.14
CA GLY A 1045 23.27 -34.39 -15.17
C GLY A 1045 23.70 -33.45 -16.32
N VAL A 1046 23.27 -32.19 -16.30
CA VAL A 1046 23.59 -31.19 -17.33
C VAL A 1046 25.00 -30.63 -17.09
N GLU A 1047 25.85 -30.61 -18.12
CA GLU A 1047 27.24 -30.11 -18.01
C GLU A 1047 27.33 -28.59 -17.88
N PHE A 1048 26.41 -27.85 -18.50
CA PHE A 1048 26.32 -26.39 -18.37
C PHE A 1048 24.86 -25.95 -18.22
N LEU A 1049 24.50 -25.46 -17.03
CA LEU A 1049 23.12 -25.09 -16.68
C LEU A 1049 23.00 -23.58 -16.43
N VAL A 1050 22.06 -22.95 -17.13
CA VAL A 1050 21.67 -21.55 -16.91
C VAL A 1050 20.28 -21.54 -16.29
N ALA A 1051 20.14 -20.85 -15.15
CA ALA A 1051 18.86 -20.64 -14.49
C ALA A 1051 18.45 -19.16 -14.60
N GLN A 1052 17.28 -18.86 -15.14
CA GLN A 1052 16.71 -17.51 -15.14
C GLN A 1052 15.53 -17.47 -14.17
N GLU A 1053 15.67 -16.74 -13.07
CA GLU A 1053 14.73 -16.84 -11.95
C GLU A 1053 14.45 -15.50 -11.29
N ASN A 1054 13.20 -15.29 -10.87
CA ASN A 1054 12.81 -14.14 -10.04
C ASN A 1054 12.99 -14.41 -8.55
N VAL A 1055 12.82 -15.67 -8.15
CA VAL A 1055 12.94 -16.21 -6.78
C VAL A 1055 13.82 -17.44 -6.83
N ALA A 1056 14.67 -17.61 -5.81
CA ALA A 1056 15.57 -18.75 -5.71
C ALA A 1056 14.80 -20.09 -5.75
N GLY A 1057 14.96 -20.81 -6.86
CA GLY A 1057 14.39 -22.11 -7.16
C GLY A 1057 15.43 -23.24 -7.10
N PRO A 1058 14.99 -24.50 -7.28
CA PRO A 1058 15.85 -25.67 -7.10
C PRO A 1058 17.06 -25.72 -8.05
N ALA A 1059 16.95 -25.16 -9.26
CA ALA A 1059 18.05 -25.20 -10.25
C ALA A 1059 19.31 -24.45 -9.81
N LEU A 1060 19.23 -23.54 -8.83
CA LEU A 1060 20.40 -22.81 -8.30
C LEU A 1060 21.48 -23.74 -7.75
N GLU A 1061 21.10 -24.93 -7.27
CA GLU A 1061 22.05 -25.91 -6.75
C GLU A 1061 23.10 -26.28 -7.81
N TRP A 1062 22.66 -26.49 -9.04
CA TRP A 1062 23.48 -26.99 -10.15
C TRP A 1062 23.81 -25.93 -11.20
N ALA A 1063 23.16 -24.75 -11.18
CA ALA A 1063 23.36 -23.72 -12.18
C ALA A 1063 24.79 -23.16 -12.19
N ASP A 1064 25.37 -23.02 -13.38
CA ASP A 1064 26.62 -22.32 -13.65
C ASP A 1064 26.43 -20.81 -13.72
N VAL A 1065 25.25 -20.38 -14.20
CA VAL A 1065 24.86 -18.98 -14.26
C VAL A 1065 23.42 -18.84 -13.79
N VAL A 1066 23.16 -17.84 -12.95
CA VAL A 1066 21.81 -17.45 -12.53
C VAL A 1066 21.54 -16.02 -12.99
N LEU A 1067 20.49 -15.81 -13.76
CA LEU A 1067 20.06 -14.50 -14.25
C LEU A 1067 18.81 -14.03 -13.50
N PRO A 1068 18.80 -12.80 -12.95
CA PRO A 1068 17.66 -12.28 -12.21
C PRO A 1068 16.53 -11.89 -13.17
N LEU A 1069 15.32 -12.35 -12.87
CA LEU A 1069 14.11 -12.07 -13.64
C LEU A 1069 13.17 -11.13 -12.88
N ALA A 1070 12.43 -10.30 -13.59
CA ALA A 1070 11.33 -9.52 -13.04
C ALA A 1070 10.24 -10.44 -12.45
N ALA A 1071 9.68 -10.04 -11.31
CA ALA A 1071 8.56 -10.72 -10.67
C ALA A 1071 7.20 -10.23 -11.22
N PHE A 1072 6.14 -10.89 -10.79
CA PHE A 1072 4.75 -10.45 -10.92
C PHE A 1072 4.59 -9.03 -10.36
N GLY A 1073 4.01 -8.15 -11.18
CA GLY A 1073 3.91 -6.71 -10.91
C GLY A 1073 5.11 -5.90 -11.40
N GLU A 1074 6.26 -6.52 -11.66
CA GLU A 1074 7.42 -5.87 -12.32
C GLU A 1074 7.52 -6.24 -13.80
N GLN A 1075 7.03 -7.44 -14.16
CA GLN A 1075 7.05 -7.94 -15.52
C GLN A 1075 6.17 -7.09 -16.44
N ARG A 1076 6.67 -6.81 -17.65
CA ARG A 1076 5.92 -6.14 -18.71
C ARG A 1076 5.83 -7.04 -19.92
N GLY A 1077 4.64 -7.16 -20.50
CA GLY A 1077 4.42 -7.99 -21.67
C GLY A 1077 2.98 -8.45 -21.80
N SER A 1078 2.76 -9.53 -22.53
CA SER A 1078 1.45 -10.14 -22.70
C SER A 1078 1.45 -11.64 -22.40
N ILE A 1079 0.28 -12.18 -22.07
CA ILE A 1079 0.03 -13.62 -21.95
C ILE A 1079 -1.25 -13.98 -22.71
N VAL A 1080 -1.36 -15.25 -23.11
CA VAL A 1080 -2.57 -15.87 -23.65
C VAL A 1080 -3.06 -16.92 -22.67
N ASN A 1081 -4.21 -16.65 -22.04
CA ASN A 1081 -4.78 -17.54 -21.04
C ASN A 1081 -5.46 -18.78 -21.66
N GLN A 1082 -6.01 -19.66 -20.83
CA GLN A 1082 -6.59 -20.95 -21.24
C GLN A 1082 -7.84 -20.86 -22.13
N GLU A 1083 -8.53 -19.71 -22.21
CA GLU A 1083 -9.64 -19.49 -23.16
C GLU A 1083 -9.18 -18.78 -24.45
N GLY A 1084 -7.87 -18.62 -24.63
CA GLY A 1084 -7.27 -17.95 -25.78
C GLY A 1084 -7.33 -16.43 -25.72
N ARG A 1085 -7.52 -15.82 -24.54
CA ARG A 1085 -7.59 -14.36 -24.41
C ARG A 1085 -6.21 -13.75 -24.28
N PHE A 1086 -5.94 -12.69 -25.04
CA PHE A 1086 -4.76 -11.85 -24.89
C PHE A 1086 -4.92 -10.93 -23.67
N LEU A 1087 -3.94 -10.98 -22.76
CA LEU A 1087 -3.97 -10.26 -21.49
C LEU A 1087 -2.67 -9.51 -21.25
N GLU A 1088 -2.75 -8.35 -20.58
CA GLU A 1088 -1.61 -7.49 -20.28
C GLU A 1088 -0.97 -7.83 -18.92
N LEU A 1089 0.36 -7.96 -18.91
CA LEU A 1089 1.17 -7.86 -17.69
C LEU A 1089 1.64 -6.42 -17.54
N ALA A 1090 1.15 -5.77 -16.48
CA ALA A 1090 1.42 -4.38 -16.21
C ALA A 1090 2.57 -4.31 -15.21
N ALA A 1091 3.65 -3.61 -15.59
CA ALA A 1091 4.75 -3.28 -14.69
C ALA A 1091 4.30 -2.19 -13.71
N ALA A 1092 3.50 -2.58 -12.73
CA ALA A 1092 3.03 -1.75 -11.63
C ALA A 1092 4.16 -1.31 -10.68
N LEU A 1093 5.28 -2.03 -10.71
CA LEU A 1093 6.45 -1.85 -9.85
C LEU A 1093 7.69 -1.75 -10.73
N GLU A 1094 8.68 -1.00 -10.26
CA GLU A 1094 10.02 -1.08 -10.83
C GLU A 1094 10.66 -2.42 -10.46
N ALA A 1095 11.44 -2.99 -11.39
CA ALA A 1095 12.13 -4.25 -11.14
C ALA A 1095 13.15 -4.10 -10.01
N GLY A 1096 13.10 -4.99 -9.01
CA GLY A 1096 14.00 -4.94 -7.87
C GLY A 1096 15.47 -5.21 -8.24
N GLY A 1097 16.39 -4.42 -7.69
CA GLY A 1097 17.84 -4.63 -7.88
C GLY A 1097 18.28 -4.46 -9.33
N GLU A 1098 18.84 -5.51 -9.91
CA GLU A 1098 19.24 -5.61 -11.32
C GLU A 1098 18.36 -6.62 -12.09
N SER A 1099 17.21 -7.02 -11.55
CA SER A 1099 16.24 -7.85 -12.28
C SER A 1099 15.77 -7.14 -13.55
N LEU A 1100 15.51 -7.91 -14.61
CA LEU A 1100 14.99 -7.40 -15.87
C LEU A 1100 13.71 -8.12 -16.30
N PRO A 1101 12.81 -7.45 -17.03
CA PRO A 1101 11.79 -8.13 -17.81
C PRO A 1101 12.39 -9.24 -18.69
N ASP A 1102 11.63 -10.30 -18.93
CA ASP A 1102 12.16 -11.48 -19.63
C ASP A 1102 12.63 -11.16 -21.05
N TRP A 1103 11.87 -10.35 -21.78
CA TRP A 1103 12.22 -9.91 -23.13
C TRP A 1103 13.51 -9.07 -23.14
N GLU A 1104 13.73 -8.21 -22.14
CA GLU A 1104 14.96 -7.40 -22.04
C GLU A 1104 16.18 -8.26 -21.73
N ALA A 1105 16.04 -9.21 -20.80
CA ALA A 1105 17.10 -10.14 -20.46
C ALA A 1105 17.51 -10.97 -21.70
N LEU A 1106 16.54 -11.44 -22.48
CA LEU A 1106 16.79 -12.19 -23.71
C LEU A 1106 17.35 -11.32 -24.83
N ALA A 1107 16.88 -10.09 -24.99
CA ALA A 1107 17.46 -9.12 -25.91
C ALA A 1107 18.95 -8.90 -25.64
N ARG A 1108 19.37 -8.80 -24.36
CA ARG A 1108 20.79 -8.70 -23.98
C ARG A 1108 21.59 -9.95 -24.36
N ILE A 1109 21.01 -11.14 -24.16
CA ILE A 1109 21.65 -12.40 -24.55
C ILE A 1109 21.81 -12.47 -26.08
N MET A 1110 20.75 -12.18 -26.84
CA MET A 1110 20.78 -12.20 -28.31
C MET A 1110 21.76 -11.16 -28.86
N ALA A 1111 21.85 -9.99 -28.25
CA ALA A 1111 22.84 -8.97 -28.61
C ALA A 1111 24.28 -9.45 -28.42
N ALA A 1112 24.58 -10.07 -27.27
CA ALA A 1112 25.91 -10.61 -26.99
C ALA A 1112 26.26 -11.83 -27.87
N ASP A 1113 25.26 -12.64 -28.20
CA ASP A 1113 25.37 -13.76 -29.13
C ASP A 1113 25.56 -13.27 -30.59
N GLY A 1114 25.06 -12.08 -30.93
CA GLY A 1114 25.03 -11.57 -32.31
C GLY A 1114 23.88 -12.16 -33.14
N THR A 1115 22.85 -12.71 -32.48
CA THR A 1115 21.63 -13.18 -33.14
C THR A 1115 20.69 -12.00 -33.41
N PRO A 1116 20.10 -11.83 -34.61
CA PRO A 1116 19.15 -10.76 -34.90
C PRO A 1116 17.89 -10.80 -34.02
N PHE A 1117 17.52 -9.66 -33.47
CA PHE A 1117 16.31 -9.50 -32.63
C PHE A 1117 15.71 -8.08 -32.74
N PRO A 1118 14.39 -7.93 -32.56
CA PRO A 1118 13.75 -6.62 -32.49
C PRO A 1118 14.20 -5.80 -31.27
N GLN A 1119 14.43 -4.49 -31.44
CA GLN A 1119 15.09 -3.63 -30.44
C GLN A 1119 14.14 -3.01 -29.39
N SER A 1120 12.82 -3.22 -29.50
CA SER A 1120 11.83 -2.76 -28.52
C SER A 1120 10.71 -3.77 -28.34
N LEU A 1121 9.98 -3.69 -27.24
CA LEU A 1121 8.82 -4.54 -26.96
C LEU A 1121 7.77 -4.45 -28.09
N GLU A 1122 7.49 -3.24 -28.57
CA GLU A 1122 6.58 -2.99 -29.69
C GLU A 1122 7.06 -3.61 -31.00
N ALA A 1123 8.37 -3.64 -31.24
CA ALA A 1123 8.95 -4.29 -32.40
C ALA A 1123 8.88 -5.83 -32.30
N VAL A 1124 9.01 -6.39 -31.09
CA VAL A 1124 8.78 -7.83 -30.85
C VAL A 1124 7.34 -8.20 -31.18
N TYR A 1125 6.37 -7.39 -30.75
CA TYR A 1125 4.96 -7.59 -31.10
C TYR A 1125 4.71 -7.55 -32.60
N ALA A 1126 5.28 -6.56 -33.29
CA ALA A 1126 5.10 -6.41 -34.73
C ALA A 1126 5.63 -7.63 -35.49
N GLU A 1127 6.85 -8.08 -35.19
CA GLU A 1127 7.46 -9.25 -35.84
C GLU A 1127 6.68 -10.54 -35.54
N TRP A 1128 6.33 -10.79 -34.28
CA TRP A 1128 5.57 -11.99 -33.92
C TRP A 1128 4.18 -12.02 -34.58
N LYS A 1129 3.50 -10.88 -34.66
CA LYS A 1129 2.17 -10.77 -35.27
C LYS A 1129 2.15 -11.24 -36.73
N GLU A 1130 3.21 -10.99 -37.52
CA GLU A 1130 3.29 -11.44 -38.93
C GLU A 1130 3.23 -12.97 -39.08
N LEU A 1131 3.60 -13.68 -38.01
CA LEU A 1131 3.63 -15.13 -37.93
C LEU A 1131 2.32 -15.74 -37.43
N LEU A 1132 1.40 -14.94 -36.88
CA LEU A 1132 0.12 -15.43 -36.37
C LEU A 1132 -0.90 -15.64 -37.49
N PRO A 1133 -1.58 -16.80 -37.53
CA PRO A 1133 -2.66 -17.03 -38.49
C PRO A 1133 -3.87 -16.13 -38.17
N GLY A 1134 -4.54 -15.58 -39.19
CA GLY A 1134 -5.85 -14.94 -39.04
C GLY A 1134 -5.89 -13.52 -38.45
N CYS A 1135 -4.84 -13.03 -37.77
CA CYS A 1135 -4.87 -11.76 -37.01
C CYS A 1135 -5.06 -10.43 -37.80
N GLY A 1136 -5.24 -10.47 -39.12
CA GLY A 1136 -5.60 -9.30 -39.95
C GLY A 1136 -4.74 -8.04 -39.73
N SER A 1137 -5.31 -6.85 -40.00
CA SER A 1137 -4.66 -5.55 -39.79
C SER A 1137 -4.73 -5.03 -38.35
N ARG A 1138 -5.42 -5.72 -37.44
CA ARG A 1138 -5.67 -5.25 -36.06
C ARG A 1138 -4.37 -5.13 -35.26
N ASP A 1139 -4.16 -3.99 -34.63
CA ASP A 1139 -2.97 -3.75 -33.80
C ASP A 1139 -2.94 -4.68 -32.58
N TRP A 1140 -1.77 -5.23 -32.25
CA TRP A 1140 -1.59 -6.18 -31.14
C TRP A 1140 -1.97 -5.55 -29.81
N LEU A 1141 -1.59 -4.29 -29.59
CA LEU A 1141 -1.95 -3.56 -28.37
C LEU A 1141 -3.47 -3.37 -28.29
N SER A 1142 -4.17 -3.23 -29.43
CA SER A 1142 -5.64 -3.24 -29.47
C SER A 1142 -6.20 -4.57 -28.96
N LEU A 1143 -5.65 -5.70 -29.43
CA LEU A 1143 -6.09 -7.03 -28.99
C LEU A 1143 -5.93 -7.21 -27.48
N VAL A 1144 -4.80 -6.79 -26.92
CA VAL A 1144 -4.52 -6.87 -25.48
C VAL A 1144 -5.43 -5.91 -24.68
N ARG A 1145 -5.61 -4.66 -25.15
CA ARG A 1145 -6.45 -3.66 -24.48
C ARG A 1145 -7.93 -3.99 -24.51
N GLU A 1146 -8.43 -4.51 -25.63
CA GLU A 1146 -9.79 -5.02 -25.80
C GLU A 1146 -9.97 -6.38 -25.10
N LYS A 1147 -8.87 -7.00 -24.67
CA LYS A 1147 -8.81 -8.37 -24.17
C LYS A 1147 -9.50 -9.34 -25.14
N ALA A 1148 -9.15 -9.23 -26.43
CA ALA A 1148 -9.70 -10.07 -27.48
C ALA A 1148 -9.31 -11.53 -27.29
N ARG A 1149 -10.14 -12.45 -27.76
CA ARG A 1149 -9.81 -13.88 -27.80
C ARG A 1149 -9.27 -14.26 -29.16
N LEU A 1150 -8.43 -15.30 -29.22
CA LEU A 1150 -7.94 -15.91 -30.45
C LEU A 1150 -9.08 -16.21 -31.43
N ASN A 1151 -10.22 -16.71 -30.93
CA ASN A 1151 -11.40 -17.01 -31.74
C ASN A 1151 -12.13 -15.78 -32.31
N ASP A 1152 -11.98 -14.61 -31.70
CA ASP A 1152 -12.64 -13.39 -32.18
C ASP A 1152 -11.79 -12.69 -33.26
N VAL A 1153 -10.57 -13.18 -33.46
CA VAL A 1153 -9.50 -12.55 -34.24
C VAL A 1153 -9.05 -13.43 -35.40
N CYS A 1154 -9.01 -14.75 -35.20
CA CYS A 1154 -8.66 -15.78 -36.18
C CYS A 1154 -9.92 -16.54 -36.57
#